data_AF-A0AAV3M1B2-F1
#
_entry.id   AF-A0AAV3M1B2-F1
#
_cell.length_a   1.000
_cell.length_b   1.000
_cell.length_c   1.000
_cell.angle_alpha   90.00
_cell.angle_beta   90.00
_cell.angle_gamma   90.00
#
_symmetry.space_group_name_H-M   'P 1'
#
loop_
_entity.id
_entity.type
_entity.pdbx_description
1 polymer ?
#
loop_
_entity_poly.entity_id
_entity_poly.type
_entity_poly.pdbx_seq_one_letter_code
_entity_poly.pdbx_strand_id
1 'polypeptide(L)'
;MAKITFDLLPIYGEKGSTAGLQYLQESLLPLAAFEESLPKALFDYVIDGKSPEILIKLGQLDKEKATILLDKPGTVDWWWGSHSFDANPYTKLIRQGKNARHKLYAKVGDEITPVQIARFAKVVAAACQEVNIKVLTPELPSWMLYLLCDAFGTTFENNARNAKYEHRKHWSYELLSQLVESEAEQAGHTLLYGIFDRQNLSDYHYENLALLFAIPGFKDYLIAEQDFIRQTLLSNLSACGQVQLIDTLKKDEALYCVFADILVLLATSSLKTVRSAAEPVMSILPDDAVKTHLTKVLLEGTPKQRTQAADLFARIGKDRDILEAALKVETNKTVLKSIESALSRFDVMDCASEVEDVDIPEVIFIEDTPLPEGTAEILVSNFREMLQKAKENAERELEENKQEKHKYTWSQRHYNEFKKHSEDECAGLLAKLNTGVGVITDHEYNILKHKERINNLPEFTLFHALRLLSHNRSDVDHFSHYQLTREVPVRILSQLDLRQLERALEQCHFKHGSRLIADLCPRSYNHGLSLFREPAQVWPFFMQYPDFLSEALGLIPQHEGHRYYQEYDASNAVAILALYPTIPARFIPRIMELALGENKTHRLSAQKLLETLPNIHVNAAEGLESGKLSDDSSAIYSAYHGVSIR
;
A
#
# COMPACT_ATOMS: atom_id res chain seq x y z
N MET A 1 -9.24 -28.77 29.63
CA MET A 1 -10.47 -28.23 30.23
C MET A 1 -11.66 -28.53 29.33
N ALA A 2 -12.84 -28.76 29.89
CA ALA A 2 -14.08 -28.88 29.11
C ALA A 2 -14.41 -27.54 28.44
N LYS A 3 -14.87 -27.58 27.19
CA LYS A 3 -15.30 -26.36 26.48
C LYS A 3 -16.71 -25.98 26.96
N ILE A 4 -16.91 -24.72 27.31
CA ILE A 4 -18.21 -24.18 27.71
C ILE A 4 -19.08 -24.04 26.45
N THR A 5 -20.31 -24.52 26.55
CA THR A 5 -21.35 -24.41 25.53
C THR A 5 -22.67 -24.09 26.19
N PHE A 6 -23.49 -23.30 25.51
CA PHE A 6 -24.86 -23.00 25.92
C PHE A 6 -25.82 -23.49 24.83
N ASP A 7 -26.96 -24.04 25.22
CA ASP A 7 -28.02 -24.42 24.29
C ASP A 7 -29.02 -23.27 24.14
N LEU A 8 -29.54 -23.08 22.93
CA LEU A 8 -30.49 -21.99 22.65
C LEU A 8 -31.84 -22.20 23.36
N LEU A 9 -32.35 -23.44 23.39
CA LEU A 9 -33.69 -23.74 23.90
C LEU A 9 -33.90 -23.37 25.38
N PRO A 10 -32.99 -23.70 26.32
CA PRO A 10 -33.15 -23.30 27.71
C PRO A 10 -33.17 -21.78 27.94
N ILE A 11 -32.44 -21.02 27.13
CA ILE A 11 -32.29 -19.56 27.29
C ILE A 11 -33.45 -18.82 26.64
N TYR A 12 -33.80 -19.20 25.41
CA TYR A 12 -34.79 -18.47 24.61
C TYR A 12 -36.19 -19.08 24.67
N GLY A 13 -36.34 -20.30 25.18
CA GLY A 13 -37.58 -21.09 25.17
C GLY A 13 -37.89 -21.72 23.82
N GLU A 14 -37.52 -21.06 22.73
CA GLU A 14 -37.69 -21.52 21.36
C GLU A 14 -36.50 -21.12 20.48
N LYS A 15 -36.30 -21.86 19.39
CA LYS A 15 -35.40 -21.42 18.32
C LYS A 15 -36.08 -20.34 17.50
N GLY A 16 -35.30 -19.38 17.00
CA GLY A 16 -35.79 -18.33 16.12
C GLY A 16 -36.61 -18.89 14.96
N SER A 17 -37.77 -18.28 14.69
CA SER A 17 -38.72 -18.74 13.68
C SER A 17 -38.20 -18.58 12.24
N THR A 18 -37.15 -17.77 12.06
CA THR A 18 -36.42 -17.60 10.80
C THR A 18 -34.92 -17.83 11.03
N ALA A 19 -34.16 -18.03 9.96
CA ALA A 19 -32.72 -18.23 10.05
C ALA A 19 -32.03 -16.98 10.62
N GLY A 20 -32.47 -15.78 10.22
CA GLY A 20 -31.98 -14.50 10.75
C GLY A 20 -32.19 -14.38 12.26
N LEU A 21 -33.38 -14.74 12.77
CA LEU A 21 -33.64 -14.72 14.20
C LEU A 21 -32.80 -15.74 14.96
N GLN A 22 -32.59 -16.94 14.40
CA GLN A 22 -31.68 -17.91 15.01
C GLN A 22 -30.24 -17.39 15.03
N TYR A 23 -29.75 -16.75 13.96
CA TYR A 23 -28.42 -16.15 13.94
C TYR A 23 -28.29 -15.00 14.94
N LEU A 24 -29.35 -14.22 15.17
CA LEU A 24 -29.36 -13.21 16.22
C LEU A 24 -29.22 -13.85 17.62
N GLN A 25 -30.00 -14.90 17.90
CA GLN A 25 -29.91 -15.65 19.16
C GLN A 25 -28.49 -16.21 19.39
N GLU A 26 -27.89 -16.80 18.36
CA GLU A 26 -26.53 -17.35 18.42
C GLU A 26 -25.46 -16.26 18.57
N SER A 27 -25.67 -15.08 17.98
CA SER A 27 -24.75 -13.93 18.07
C SER A 27 -24.68 -13.33 19.48
N LEU A 28 -25.80 -13.37 20.21
CA LEU A 28 -25.91 -12.86 21.59
C LEU A 28 -25.49 -13.89 22.65
N LEU A 29 -25.44 -15.17 22.29
CA LEU A 29 -25.15 -16.28 23.19
C LEU A 29 -23.84 -16.16 23.99
N PRO A 30 -22.73 -15.59 23.46
CA PRO A 30 -21.52 -15.38 24.25
C PRO A 30 -21.74 -14.60 25.55
N LEU A 31 -22.75 -13.72 25.60
CA LEU A 31 -23.07 -12.91 26.79
C LEU A 31 -23.72 -13.72 27.92
N ALA A 32 -24.14 -14.97 27.68
CA ALA A 32 -24.58 -15.91 28.73
C ALA A 32 -23.48 -16.20 29.77
N ALA A 33 -22.21 -15.96 29.42
CA ALA A 33 -21.07 -16.13 30.33
C ALA A 33 -21.01 -15.06 31.46
N PHE A 34 -21.86 -14.03 31.40
CA PHE A 34 -22.07 -13.08 32.49
C PHE A 34 -23.30 -13.44 33.32
N GLU A 35 -24.42 -13.67 32.64
CA GLU A 35 -25.70 -14.05 33.23
C GLU A 35 -26.51 -14.82 32.18
N GLU A 36 -27.01 -16.01 32.54
CA GLU A 36 -27.65 -16.93 31.60
C GLU A 36 -28.92 -16.35 30.94
N SER A 37 -29.63 -15.46 31.63
CA SER A 37 -30.85 -14.78 31.14
C SER A 37 -30.56 -13.58 30.21
N LEU A 38 -29.33 -13.05 30.23
CA LEU A 38 -28.97 -11.81 29.53
C LEU A 38 -29.20 -11.88 28.02
N PRO A 39 -28.85 -12.96 27.30
CA PRO A 39 -29.08 -13.03 25.86
C PRO A 39 -30.55 -12.91 25.47
N LYS A 40 -31.48 -13.43 26.27
CA LYS A 40 -32.93 -13.31 26.01
C LYS A 40 -33.41 -11.86 26.13
N ALA A 41 -32.99 -11.16 27.19
CA ALA A 41 -33.32 -9.74 27.36
C ALA A 41 -32.78 -8.88 26.21
N LEU A 42 -31.55 -9.17 25.76
CA LEU A 42 -30.95 -8.48 24.61
C LEU A 42 -31.64 -8.80 23.29
N PHE A 43 -32.08 -10.05 23.10
CA PHE A 43 -32.86 -10.44 21.93
C PHE A 43 -34.18 -9.66 21.87
N ASP A 44 -34.90 -9.55 22.99
CA ASP A 44 -36.16 -8.81 23.07
C ASP A 44 -35.95 -7.30 22.84
N TYR A 45 -34.84 -6.74 23.31
CA TYR A 45 -34.42 -5.37 22.98
C TYR A 45 -34.16 -5.20 21.48
N VAL A 46 -33.38 -6.09 20.86
CA VAL A 46 -33.05 -5.97 19.44
C VAL A 46 -34.30 -6.06 18.56
N ILE A 47 -35.18 -7.02 18.84
CA ILE A 47 -36.38 -7.27 18.02
C ILE A 47 -37.43 -6.18 18.20
N ASP A 48 -37.81 -5.87 19.45
CA ASP A 48 -38.97 -5.02 19.73
C ASP A 48 -38.61 -3.64 20.33
N GLY A 49 -37.35 -3.44 20.75
CA GLY A 49 -36.94 -2.23 21.46
C GLY A 49 -37.37 -2.23 22.93
N LYS A 50 -37.76 -3.40 23.46
CA LYS A 50 -38.17 -3.56 24.86
C LYS A 50 -36.98 -3.32 25.79
N SER A 51 -37.25 -2.70 26.94
CA SER A 51 -36.27 -2.49 28.02
C SER A 51 -34.92 -1.88 27.57
N PRO A 52 -34.92 -0.68 26.96
CA PRO A 52 -33.69 -0.02 26.49
C PRO A 52 -32.65 0.22 27.61
N GLU A 53 -33.07 0.24 28.88
CA GLU A 53 -32.19 0.29 30.05
C GLU A 53 -31.18 -0.86 30.12
N ILE A 54 -31.40 -1.95 29.36
CA ILE A 54 -30.46 -3.07 29.27
C ILE A 54 -29.09 -2.63 28.72
N LEU A 55 -29.02 -1.58 27.90
CA LEU A 55 -27.76 -1.04 27.41
C LEU A 55 -26.92 -0.42 28.54
N ILE A 56 -27.57 0.18 29.55
CA ILE A 56 -26.88 0.70 30.73
C ILE A 56 -26.26 -0.45 31.52
N LYS A 57 -26.99 -1.57 31.65
CA LYS A 57 -26.47 -2.80 32.27
C LYS A 57 -25.25 -3.34 31.52
N LEU A 58 -25.26 -3.33 30.19
CA LEU A 58 -24.09 -3.73 29.39
C LEU A 58 -22.87 -2.87 29.65
N GLY A 59 -23.06 -1.55 29.80
CA GLY A 59 -22.01 -0.59 30.15
C GLY A 59 -21.40 -0.80 31.54
N GLN A 60 -21.96 -1.70 32.36
CA GLN A 60 -21.45 -2.06 33.68
C GLN A 60 -20.73 -3.42 33.71
N LEU A 61 -20.76 -4.17 32.60
CA LEU A 61 -20.06 -5.45 32.50
C LEU A 61 -18.54 -5.25 32.42
N ASP A 62 -17.79 -6.31 32.68
CA ASP A 62 -16.37 -6.36 32.37
C ASP A 62 -16.18 -6.26 30.84
N LYS A 63 -15.79 -5.06 30.39
CA LYS A 63 -15.60 -4.72 28.98
C LYS A 63 -14.56 -5.59 28.29
N GLU A 64 -13.50 -6.02 28.97
CA GLU A 64 -12.46 -6.84 28.36
C GLU A 64 -12.98 -8.26 28.13
N LYS A 65 -13.62 -8.84 29.15
CA LYS A 65 -14.26 -10.15 29.03
C LYS A 65 -15.34 -10.13 27.95
N ALA A 66 -16.19 -9.10 27.90
CA ALA A 66 -17.24 -8.97 26.90
C ALA A 66 -16.66 -8.86 25.49
N THR A 67 -15.64 -8.02 25.30
CA THR A 67 -14.95 -7.85 24.02
C THR A 67 -14.29 -9.14 23.53
N ILE A 68 -13.64 -9.90 24.41
CA ILE A 68 -13.04 -11.19 24.07
C ILE A 68 -14.12 -12.20 23.69
N LEU A 69 -15.22 -12.27 24.46
CA LEU A 69 -16.32 -13.19 24.20
C LEU A 69 -17.03 -12.92 22.86
N LEU A 70 -17.12 -11.64 22.47
CA LEU A 70 -17.68 -11.21 21.19
C LEU A 70 -16.69 -11.28 20.02
N ASP A 71 -15.46 -11.78 20.23
CA ASP A 71 -14.42 -11.81 19.20
C ASP A 71 -14.04 -10.43 18.64
N LYS A 72 -13.94 -9.43 19.51
CA LYS A 72 -13.35 -8.10 19.23
C LYS A 72 -14.00 -7.36 18.03
N PRO A 73 -15.32 -7.11 18.04
CA PRO A 73 -16.07 -6.62 16.88
C PRO A 73 -15.66 -5.21 16.36
N GLY A 74 -15.13 -4.35 17.23
CA GLY A 74 -14.59 -3.04 16.83
C GLY A 74 -13.13 -3.02 16.36
N THR A 75 -12.42 -4.15 16.38
CA THR A 75 -10.96 -4.17 16.17
C THR A 75 -10.62 -4.26 14.68
N VAL A 76 -10.11 -3.14 14.17
CA VAL A 76 -9.57 -3.01 12.80
C VAL A 76 -8.07 -3.20 12.72
N ASP A 77 -7.32 -3.14 13.83
CA ASP A 77 -5.89 -3.43 13.86
C ASP A 77 -5.55 -4.54 14.85
N TRP A 78 -5.10 -4.18 16.06
CA TRP A 78 -4.73 -5.09 17.12
C TRP A 78 -5.27 -4.55 18.44
N TRP A 79 -5.95 -5.43 19.15
CA TRP A 79 -6.36 -5.19 20.52
C TRP A 79 -6.13 -6.46 21.35
N TRP A 80 -5.55 -6.27 22.52
CA TRP A 80 -5.26 -7.31 23.49
C TRP A 80 -5.96 -6.92 24.79
N GLY A 81 -6.76 -7.83 25.34
CA GLY A 81 -7.24 -7.67 26.72
C GLY A 81 -6.10 -7.91 27.71
N SER A 82 -6.33 -7.58 28.97
CA SER A 82 -5.42 -7.99 30.03
C SER A 82 -5.38 -9.52 30.14
N HIS A 83 -4.30 -10.07 30.67
CA HIS A 83 -4.14 -11.52 30.89
C HIS A 83 -5.04 -12.06 32.03
N SER A 84 -6.05 -11.30 32.45
CA SER A 84 -6.91 -11.61 33.61
C SER A 84 -8.05 -12.58 33.28
N PHE A 85 -8.47 -12.65 32.01
CA PHE A 85 -9.56 -13.53 31.56
C PHE A 85 -9.04 -14.68 30.69
N ASP A 86 -9.22 -15.93 31.15
CA ASP A 86 -8.91 -17.13 30.35
C ASP A 86 -10.06 -17.44 29.37
N ALA A 87 -9.83 -17.15 28.09
CA ALA A 87 -10.79 -17.39 27.02
C ALA A 87 -10.81 -18.86 26.53
N ASN A 88 -9.83 -19.69 26.91
CA ASN A 88 -9.70 -21.05 26.37
C ASN A 88 -10.98 -21.90 26.53
N PRO A 89 -11.67 -21.89 27.70
CA PRO A 89 -12.92 -22.62 27.86
C PRO A 89 -14.03 -22.16 26.90
N TYR A 90 -14.02 -20.89 26.48
CA TYR A 90 -15.08 -20.27 25.67
C TYR A 90 -14.80 -20.29 24.16
N THR A 91 -13.66 -20.78 23.70
CA THR A 91 -13.23 -20.75 22.28
C THR A 91 -14.31 -21.24 21.29
N LYS A 92 -15.08 -22.28 21.64
CA LYS A 92 -16.16 -22.78 20.76
C LYS A 92 -17.33 -21.79 20.68
N LEU A 93 -17.72 -21.21 21.82
CA LEU A 93 -18.78 -20.21 21.94
C LEU A 93 -18.43 -18.92 21.19
N ILE A 94 -17.19 -18.44 21.34
CA ILE A 94 -16.67 -17.25 20.65
C ILE A 94 -16.76 -17.44 19.13
N ARG A 95 -16.25 -18.57 18.62
CA ARG A 95 -16.30 -18.89 17.19
C ARG A 95 -17.72 -19.04 16.67
N GLN A 96 -18.62 -19.64 17.46
CA GLN A 96 -20.03 -19.74 17.10
C GLN A 96 -20.68 -18.36 16.99
N GLY A 97 -20.48 -17.49 17.98
CA GLY A 97 -21.00 -16.12 17.97
C GLY A 97 -20.51 -15.32 16.77
N LYS A 98 -19.20 -15.36 16.48
CA LYS A 98 -18.62 -14.70 15.30
C LYS A 98 -19.26 -15.19 13.99
N ASN A 99 -19.36 -16.51 13.81
CA ASN A 99 -19.96 -17.12 12.62
C ASN A 99 -21.45 -16.78 12.50
N ALA A 100 -22.16 -16.68 13.62
CA ALA A 100 -23.56 -16.27 13.64
C ALA A 100 -23.71 -14.81 13.19
N ARG A 101 -22.85 -13.89 13.66
CA ARG A 101 -22.86 -12.49 13.20
C ARG A 101 -22.61 -12.36 11.70
N HIS A 102 -21.62 -13.09 11.17
CA HIS A 102 -21.38 -13.14 9.73
C HIS A 102 -22.66 -13.48 8.94
N LYS A 103 -23.41 -14.48 9.40
CA LYS A 103 -24.66 -14.92 8.78
C LYS A 103 -25.84 -13.98 9.05
N LEU A 104 -25.87 -13.34 10.22
CA LEU A 104 -26.86 -12.33 10.59
C LEU A 104 -26.78 -11.14 9.63
N TYR A 105 -25.57 -10.64 9.36
CA TYR A 105 -25.35 -9.53 8.43
C TYR A 105 -25.79 -9.87 6.99
N ALA A 106 -25.79 -11.14 6.61
CA ALA A 106 -26.32 -11.60 5.33
C ALA A 106 -27.85 -11.61 5.24
N LYS A 107 -28.54 -11.42 6.37
CA LYS A 107 -30.01 -11.40 6.47
C LYS A 107 -30.59 -9.99 6.63
N VAL A 108 -29.74 -8.96 6.72
CA VAL A 108 -30.16 -7.57 6.75
C VAL A 108 -30.88 -7.23 5.44
N GLY A 109 -32.05 -6.60 5.54
CA GLY A 109 -32.92 -6.27 4.41
C GLY A 109 -33.86 -7.40 3.96
N ASP A 110 -33.62 -8.65 4.37
CA ASP A 110 -34.51 -9.79 4.13
C ASP A 110 -35.30 -10.15 5.42
N GLU A 111 -34.63 -10.84 6.36
CA GLU A 111 -35.24 -11.36 7.59
C GLU A 111 -34.94 -10.48 8.82
N ILE A 112 -33.95 -9.58 8.70
CA ILE A 112 -33.54 -8.64 9.74
C ILE A 112 -33.70 -7.21 9.21
N THR A 113 -34.43 -6.39 9.95
CA THR A 113 -34.73 -5.00 9.55
C THR A 113 -33.56 -4.05 9.85
N PRO A 114 -33.50 -2.88 9.19
CA PRO A 114 -32.53 -1.83 9.50
C PRO A 114 -32.51 -1.42 10.99
N VAL A 115 -33.68 -1.20 11.57
CA VAL A 115 -33.82 -0.83 13.00
C VAL A 115 -33.27 -1.91 13.92
N GLN A 116 -33.55 -3.19 13.61
CA GLN A 116 -33.01 -4.32 14.39
C GLN A 116 -31.48 -4.38 14.30
N ILE A 117 -30.88 -4.16 13.13
CA ILE A 117 -29.42 -4.19 13.04
C ILE A 117 -28.75 -3.01 13.75
N ALA A 118 -29.37 -1.82 13.75
CA ALA A 118 -28.88 -0.70 14.56
C ALA A 118 -28.95 -1.00 16.06
N ARG A 119 -30.04 -1.57 16.56
CA ARG A 119 -30.16 -1.99 17.96
C ARG A 119 -29.13 -3.06 18.33
N PHE A 120 -28.89 -4.02 17.43
CA PHE A 120 -27.82 -5.01 17.63
C PHE A 120 -26.44 -4.35 17.72
N ALA A 121 -26.14 -3.38 16.85
CA ALA A 121 -24.90 -2.62 16.92
C ALA A 121 -24.76 -1.82 18.23
N LYS A 122 -25.85 -1.22 18.72
CA LYS A 122 -25.90 -0.55 20.03
C LYS A 122 -25.59 -1.52 21.18
N VAL A 123 -26.07 -2.77 21.12
CA VAL A 123 -25.71 -3.84 22.07
C VAL A 123 -24.21 -4.13 22.03
N VAL A 124 -23.64 -4.32 20.83
CA VAL A 124 -22.21 -4.60 20.65
C VAL A 124 -21.35 -3.46 21.21
N ALA A 125 -21.66 -2.21 20.85
CA ALA A 125 -20.93 -1.04 21.34
C ALA A 125 -21.04 -0.88 22.86
N ALA A 126 -22.24 -1.04 23.43
CA ALA A 126 -22.44 -0.95 24.87
C ALA A 126 -21.71 -2.04 25.65
N ALA A 127 -21.64 -3.27 25.13
CA ALA A 127 -20.91 -4.36 25.75
C ALA A 127 -19.38 -4.17 25.69
N CYS A 128 -18.87 -3.66 24.56
CA CYS A 128 -17.44 -3.43 24.37
C CYS A 128 -16.94 -2.13 24.99
N GLN A 129 -17.82 -1.15 25.25
CA GLN A 129 -17.50 0.13 25.89
C GLN A 129 -16.33 0.85 25.19
N GLU A 130 -16.31 0.80 23.86
CA GLU A 130 -15.31 1.45 23.00
C GLU A 130 -13.85 1.00 23.23
N VAL A 131 -13.63 -0.08 24.00
CA VAL A 131 -12.28 -0.47 24.43
C VAL A 131 -11.38 -0.94 23.28
N ASN A 132 -11.99 -1.42 22.20
CA ASN A 132 -11.31 -2.11 21.11
C ASN A 132 -11.52 -1.50 19.72
N ILE A 133 -12.03 -0.27 19.68
CA ILE A 133 -12.16 0.54 18.46
C ILE A 133 -11.18 1.72 18.52
N LYS A 134 -10.55 2.05 17.39
CA LYS A 134 -9.55 3.14 17.33
C LYS A 134 -9.99 4.34 16.50
N VAL A 135 -10.71 4.06 15.41
CA VAL A 135 -11.29 5.10 14.57
C VAL A 135 -12.55 5.58 15.28
N LEU A 136 -12.43 6.68 16.02
CA LEU A 136 -13.53 7.38 16.67
C LEU A 136 -13.57 8.80 16.11
N THR A 137 -14.77 9.22 15.73
CA THR A 137 -15.08 10.56 15.21
C THR A 137 -16.25 11.09 16.02
N PRO A 138 -16.21 12.34 16.53
CA PRO A 138 -17.34 12.91 17.26
C PRO A 138 -18.59 13.11 16.39
N GLU A 139 -18.44 13.09 15.07
CA GLU A 139 -19.52 13.31 14.10
C GLU A 139 -20.36 12.06 13.81
N LEU A 140 -19.93 10.87 14.26
CA LEU A 140 -20.65 9.62 14.05
C LEU A 140 -20.71 8.80 15.35
N PRO A 141 -21.88 8.27 15.77
CA PRO A 141 -21.98 7.51 17.01
C PRO A 141 -21.16 6.22 16.95
N SER A 142 -20.57 5.84 18.08
CA SER A 142 -19.69 4.68 18.17
C SER A 142 -20.36 3.36 17.76
N TRP A 143 -21.67 3.21 18.00
CA TRP A 143 -22.41 2.02 17.55
C TRP A 143 -22.38 1.86 16.02
N MET A 144 -22.38 2.96 15.26
CA MET A 144 -22.30 2.90 13.81
C MET A 144 -20.90 2.48 13.37
N LEU A 145 -19.86 2.98 14.04
CA LEU A 145 -18.48 2.57 13.80
C LEU A 145 -18.26 1.09 14.14
N TYR A 146 -18.84 0.59 15.24
CA TYR A 146 -18.86 -0.84 15.57
C TYR A 146 -19.60 -1.67 14.52
N LEU A 147 -20.72 -1.17 13.99
CA LEU A 147 -21.44 -1.85 12.92
C LEU A 147 -20.57 -1.99 11.67
N LEU A 148 -19.93 -0.90 11.23
CA LEU A 148 -19.05 -0.90 10.05
C LEU A 148 -17.85 -1.84 10.27
N CYS A 149 -17.19 -1.76 11.43
CA CYS A 149 -16.04 -2.61 11.76
C CYS A 149 -16.41 -4.09 11.84
N ASP A 150 -17.51 -4.44 12.51
CA ASP A 150 -17.85 -5.86 12.71
C ASP A 150 -18.43 -6.46 11.42
N ALA A 151 -19.28 -5.72 10.70
CA ALA A 151 -19.91 -6.20 9.47
C ALA A 151 -18.94 -6.34 8.30
N PHE A 152 -17.91 -5.50 8.20
CA PHE A 152 -16.97 -5.51 7.07
C PHE A 152 -15.54 -5.88 7.46
N GLY A 153 -15.04 -5.50 8.63
CA GLY A 153 -13.68 -5.83 9.07
C GLY A 153 -13.58 -7.19 9.77
N THR A 154 -14.37 -7.41 10.83
CA THR A 154 -14.19 -8.57 11.71
C THR A 154 -14.83 -9.86 11.19
N THR A 155 -16.03 -9.77 10.61
CA THR A 155 -16.81 -10.95 10.21
C THR A 155 -16.81 -11.24 8.72
N PHE A 156 -16.30 -10.34 7.88
CA PHE A 156 -16.25 -10.56 6.43
C PHE A 156 -14.86 -11.06 6.04
N GLU A 157 -14.74 -12.37 5.80
CA GLU A 157 -13.44 -13.03 5.53
C GLU A 157 -12.83 -12.68 4.14
N ASN A 158 -13.45 -11.79 3.37
CA ASN A 158 -12.98 -11.40 2.04
C ASN A 158 -12.08 -10.16 2.13
N ASN A 159 -11.02 -10.11 1.31
CA ASN A 159 -10.35 -8.85 1.03
C ASN A 159 -11.16 -8.02 0.01
N ALA A 160 -10.96 -6.70 -0.03
CA ALA A 160 -11.72 -5.81 -0.92
C ALA A 160 -11.63 -6.20 -2.41
N ARG A 161 -10.51 -6.80 -2.83
CA ARG A 161 -10.28 -7.26 -4.21
C ARG A 161 -11.12 -8.48 -4.62
N ASN A 162 -11.53 -9.32 -3.65
CA ASN A 162 -12.34 -10.52 -3.89
C ASN A 162 -13.69 -10.45 -3.14
N ALA A 163 -14.15 -9.24 -2.80
CA ALA A 163 -15.33 -9.04 -1.99
C ALA A 163 -16.58 -9.55 -2.70
N LYS A 164 -17.18 -10.64 -2.19
CA LYS A 164 -18.45 -11.17 -2.68
C LYS A 164 -19.62 -10.59 -1.90
N TYR A 165 -20.11 -9.43 -2.32
CA TYR A 165 -21.28 -8.77 -1.71
C TYR A 165 -22.59 -9.52 -1.94
N GLU A 166 -22.60 -10.66 -2.64
CA GLU A 166 -23.77 -11.56 -2.73
C GLU A 166 -24.31 -11.93 -1.34
N HIS A 167 -23.43 -12.11 -0.34
CA HIS A 167 -23.80 -12.38 1.05
C HIS A 167 -24.08 -11.11 1.88
N ARG A 168 -24.12 -9.94 1.25
CA ARG A 168 -24.44 -8.63 1.83
C ARG A 168 -25.22 -7.78 0.81
N LYS A 169 -26.10 -8.41 0.02
CA LYS A 169 -26.73 -7.82 -1.18
C LYS A 169 -27.55 -6.55 -0.93
N HIS A 170 -28.05 -6.36 0.30
CA HIS A 170 -28.85 -5.19 0.71
C HIS A 170 -28.03 -4.08 1.37
N TRP A 171 -26.72 -4.29 1.58
CA TRP A 171 -25.88 -3.24 2.13
C TRP A 171 -25.59 -2.21 1.04
N SER A 172 -26.07 -0.98 1.26
CA SER A 172 -25.91 0.17 0.38
C SER A 172 -25.67 1.43 1.22
N TYR A 173 -25.17 2.51 0.60
CA TYR A 173 -25.07 3.80 1.29
C TYR A 173 -26.44 4.36 1.65
N GLU A 174 -27.48 4.10 0.85
CA GLU A 174 -28.85 4.47 1.20
C GLU A 174 -29.29 3.82 2.54
N LEU A 175 -29.05 2.51 2.70
CA LEU A 175 -29.33 1.83 3.97
C LEU A 175 -28.51 2.43 5.11
N LEU A 176 -27.21 2.61 4.93
CA LEU A 176 -26.32 3.10 5.99
C LEU A 176 -26.67 4.54 6.40
N SER A 177 -27.00 5.40 5.45
CA SER A 177 -27.45 6.78 5.70
C SER A 177 -28.80 6.81 6.39
N GLN A 178 -29.74 5.96 5.97
CA GLN A 178 -31.03 5.81 6.65
C GLN A 178 -30.85 5.39 8.12
N LEU A 179 -29.92 4.48 8.42
CA LEU A 179 -29.62 4.10 9.79
C LEU A 179 -29.11 5.28 10.62
N VAL A 180 -28.23 6.12 10.06
CA VAL A 180 -27.75 7.32 10.75
C VAL A 180 -28.91 8.29 11.01
N GLU A 181 -29.76 8.52 10.02
CA GLU A 181 -30.91 9.43 10.13
C GLU A 181 -31.93 8.98 11.16
N SER A 182 -32.34 7.71 11.10
CA SER A 182 -33.41 7.22 11.95
C SER A 182 -32.96 6.83 13.36
N GLU A 183 -31.72 6.38 13.52
CA GLU A 183 -31.25 5.78 14.80
C GLU A 183 -30.20 6.61 15.54
N ALA A 184 -29.59 7.59 14.88
CA ALA A 184 -28.69 8.57 15.48
C ALA A 184 -29.23 10.02 15.46
N GLU A 185 -30.33 10.28 14.75
CA GLU A 185 -30.92 11.61 14.58
C GLU A 185 -29.91 12.62 13.99
N GLN A 186 -29.04 12.14 13.10
CA GLN A 186 -28.01 12.91 12.39
C GLN A 186 -28.24 12.86 10.88
N ALA A 187 -27.70 13.81 10.12
CA ALA A 187 -27.79 13.75 8.66
C ALA A 187 -27.04 12.54 8.11
N GLY A 188 -27.63 11.79 7.17
CA GLY A 188 -27.07 10.53 6.68
C GLY A 188 -25.64 10.62 6.14
N HIS A 189 -25.27 11.76 5.55
CA HIS A 189 -23.92 12.01 5.04
C HIS A 189 -22.81 12.05 6.09
N THR A 190 -23.12 12.14 7.39
CA THR A 190 -22.09 12.03 8.45
C THR A 190 -21.44 10.64 8.47
N LEU A 191 -22.06 9.64 7.85
CA LEU A 191 -21.46 8.34 7.57
C LEU A 191 -20.06 8.45 6.92
N LEU A 192 -19.83 9.47 6.09
CA LEU A 192 -18.55 9.68 5.40
C LEU A 192 -17.37 9.85 6.37
N TYR A 193 -17.59 10.33 7.60
CA TYR A 193 -16.54 10.38 8.63
C TYR A 193 -16.05 8.97 9.01
N GLY A 194 -16.98 8.02 9.21
CA GLY A 194 -16.64 6.63 9.50
C GLY A 194 -15.99 5.88 8.33
N ILE A 195 -16.21 6.35 7.09
CA ILE A 195 -15.62 5.77 5.87
C ILE A 195 -14.19 6.27 5.67
N PHE A 196 -13.95 7.57 5.80
CA PHE A 196 -12.67 8.18 5.46
C PHE A 196 -11.70 8.31 6.63
N ASP A 197 -12.18 8.63 7.84
CA ASP A 197 -11.26 8.98 8.91
C ASP A 197 -10.42 7.76 9.36
N ARG A 198 -9.15 8.02 9.64
CA ARG A 198 -8.16 7.03 10.10
C ARG A 198 -7.38 7.57 11.31
N GLN A 199 -7.88 8.60 11.96
CA GLN A 199 -7.28 9.14 13.16
C GLN A 199 -7.04 8.00 14.17
N ASN A 200 -5.82 7.94 14.70
CA ASN A 200 -5.34 6.90 15.64
C ASN A 200 -5.15 5.48 15.07
N LEU A 201 -5.34 5.27 13.76
CA LEU A 201 -5.02 4.02 13.10
C LEU A 201 -3.65 4.10 12.41
N SER A 202 -2.84 3.05 12.50
CA SER A 202 -1.63 2.94 11.68
C SER A 202 -2.02 2.68 10.23
N ASP A 203 -1.32 3.34 9.31
CA ASP A 203 -1.36 3.14 7.86
C ASP A 203 -1.33 1.67 7.43
N TYR A 204 -0.56 0.82 8.13
CA TYR A 204 -0.51 -0.63 7.90
C TYR A 204 -1.89 -1.31 7.96
N HIS A 205 -2.84 -0.70 8.66
CA HIS A 205 -4.19 -1.22 8.89
C HIS A 205 -5.28 -0.50 8.10
N TYR A 206 -4.96 0.48 7.26
CA TYR A 206 -5.98 1.20 6.48
C TYR A 206 -6.76 0.27 5.55
N GLU A 207 -6.09 -0.73 4.99
CA GLU A 207 -6.70 -1.74 4.12
C GLU A 207 -7.78 -2.59 4.81
N ASN A 208 -7.77 -2.68 6.14
CA ASN A 208 -8.79 -3.44 6.88
C ASN A 208 -10.19 -2.79 6.81
N LEU A 209 -10.26 -1.53 6.38
CA LEU A 209 -11.50 -0.80 6.09
C LEU A 209 -11.75 -0.63 4.57
N ALA A 210 -10.93 -1.23 3.71
CA ALA A 210 -11.04 -1.07 2.25
C ALA A 210 -12.39 -1.55 1.68
N LEU A 211 -13.04 -2.50 2.34
CA LEU A 211 -14.37 -2.99 1.99
C LEU A 211 -15.46 -1.91 2.11
N LEU A 212 -15.25 -0.86 2.90
CA LEU A 212 -16.21 0.23 2.97
C LEU A 212 -16.28 1.04 1.69
N PHE A 213 -15.23 1.03 0.85
CA PHE A 213 -15.21 1.73 -0.44
C PHE A 213 -15.73 0.85 -1.60
N ALA A 214 -15.82 -0.47 -1.39
CA ALA A 214 -16.25 -1.43 -2.40
C ALA A 214 -17.76 -1.75 -2.33
N ILE A 215 -18.51 -1.11 -1.43
CA ILE A 215 -19.97 -1.22 -1.39
C ILE A 215 -20.54 -0.63 -2.69
N PRO A 216 -21.46 -1.34 -3.39
CA PRO A 216 -22.05 -0.84 -4.64
C PRO A 216 -22.71 0.54 -4.47
N GLY A 217 -22.52 1.42 -5.47
CA GLY A 217 -23.09 2.77 -5.48
C GLY A 217 -22.25 3.84 -4.77
N PHE A 218 -21.04 3.53 -4.29
CA PHE A 218 -20.20 4.50 -3.58
C PHE A 218 -19.89 5.76 -4.37
N LYS A 219 -19.52 5.59 -5.65
CA LYS A 219 -19.22 6.69 -6.56
C LYS A 219 -20.40 7.66 -6.68
N ASP A 220 -21.59 7.13 -6.94
CA ASP A 220 -22.81 7.93 -7.10
C ASP A 220 -23.16 8.65 -5.79
N TYR A 221 -22.95 8.00 -4.65
CA TYR A 221 -23.15 8.58 -3.33
C TYR A 221 -22.21 9.77 -3.07
N LEU A 222 -20.90 9.65 -3.39
CA LEU A 222 -19.97 10.77 -3.27
C LEU A 222 -20.39 11.97 -4.13
N ILE A 223 -20.81 11.71 -5.38
CA ILE A 223 -21.26 12.78 -6.29
C ILE A 223 -22.53 13.46 -5.75
N ALA A 224 -23.47 12.69 -5.19
CA ALA A 224 -24.67 13.24 -4.58
C ALA A 224 -24.36 14.13 -3.36
N GLU A 225 -23.38 13.74 -2.53
CA GLU A 225 -22.98 14.46 -1.31
C GLU A 225 -21.87 15.50 -1.54
N GLN A 226 -21.63 15.89 -2.79
CA GLN A 226 -20.49 16.73 -3.16
C GLN A 226 -20.45 18.09 -2.43
N ASP A 227 -21.61 18.69 -2.13
CA ASP A 227 -21.69 19.97 -1.42
C ASP A 227 -21.28 19.83 0.04
N PHE A 228 -21.74 18.77 0.70
CA PHE A 228 -21.31 18.44 2.06
C PHE A 228 -19.80 18.14 2.11
N ILE A 229 -19.28 17.42 1.11
CA ILE A 229 -17.85 17.12 1.01
C ILE A 229 -17.02 18.42 0.93
N ARG A 230 -17.43 19.36 0.06
CA ARG A 230 -16.76 20.66 -0.13
C ARG A 230 -16.85 21.56 1.11
N GLN A 231 -18.02 21.66 1.71
CA GLN A 231 -18.31 22.69 2.71
C GLN A 231 -18.03 22.26 4.14
N THR A 232 -18.04 20.95 4.42
CA THR A 232 -18.06 20.47 5.81
C THR A 232 -17.13 19.27 6.05
N LEU A 233 -17.22 18.20 5.25
CA LEU A 233 -16.42 16.99 5.49
C LEU A 233 -14.93 17.31 5.51
N LEU A 234 -14.46 18.05 4.50
CA LEU A 234 -13.04 18.33 4.31
C LEU A 234 -12.40 19.02 5.51
N SER A 235 -13.08 20.00 6.12
CA SER A 235 -12.54 20.78 7.23
C SER A 235 -12.48 19.99 8.55
N ASN A 236 -13.25 18.91 8.65
CA ASN A 236 -13.41 18.13 9.87
C ASN A 236 -12.68 16.78 9.82
N LEU A 237 -12.29 16.29 8.63
CA LEU A 237 -11.46 15.10 8.51
C LEU A 237 -10.05 15.32 9.07
N SER A 238 -9.52 14.29 9.74
CA SER A 238 -8.10 14.24 10.08
C SER A 238 -7.21 14.28 8.82
N ALA A 239 -5.92 14.58 8.98
CA ALA A 239 -4.96 14.55 7.87
C ALA A 239 -4.97 13.21 7.12
N CYS A 240 -5.07 12.10 7.85
CA CYS A 240 -5.15 10.76 7.25
C CYS A 240 -6.49 10.53 6.54
N GLY A 241 -7.60 11.08 7.07
CA GLY A 241 -8.89 11.04 6.40
C GLY A 241 -8.90 11.82 5.08
N GLN A 242 -8.26 13.01 5.04
CA GLN A 242 -8.09 13.77 3.80
C GLN A 242 -7.24 13.00 2.78
N VAL A 243 -6.20 12.29 3.21
CA VAL A 243 -5.41 11.41 2.32
C VAL A 243 -6.27 10.26 1.77
N GLN A 244 -7.09 9.60 2.59
CA GLN A 244 -8.02 8.57 2.10
C GLN A 244 -9.03 9.12 1.09
N LEU A 245 -9.50 10.36 1.27
CA LEU A 245 -10.36 11.03 0.30
C LEU A 245 -9.63 11.26 -1.03
N ILE A 246 -8.40 11.82 -1.00
CA ILE A 246 -7.57 12.00 -2.20
C ILE A 246 -7.35 10.66 -2.92
N ASP A 247 -6.95 9.63 -2.17
CA ASP A 247 -6.70 8.29 -2.70
C ASP A 247 -7.93 7.64 -3.31
N THR A 248 -9.12 8.02 -2.85
CA THR A 248 -10.38 7.55 -3.40
C THR A 248 -10.72 8.28 -4.69
N LEU A 249 -10.68 9.62 -4.66
CA LEU A 249 -11.10 10.46 -5.78
C LEU A 249 -10.20 10.27 -7.02
N LYS A 250 -8.88 10.10 -6.82
CA LYS A 250 -7.92 9.96 -7.92
C LYS A 250 -8.08 8.69 -8.77
N LYS A 251 -8.89 7.71 -8.32
CA LYS A 251 -9.04 6.39 -8.97
C LYS A 251 -10.07 6.36 -10.09
N ASP A 252 -10.93 7.37 -10.17
CA ASP A 252 -12.03 7.40 -11.13
C ASP A 252 -12.12 8.78 -11.79
N GLU A 253 -12.16 8.79 -13.12
CA GLU A 253 -12.17 10.02 -13.91
C GLU A 253 -13.33 10.95 -13.61
N ALA A 254 -14.53 10.41 -13.43
CA ALA A 254 -15.68 11.25 -13.10
C ALA A 254 -15.53 11.84 -11.70
N LEU A 255 -14.97 11.09 -10.73
CA LEU A 255 -14.73 11.60 -9.38
C LEU A 255 -13.69 12.71 -9.38
N TYR A 256 -12.50 12.50 -9.93
CA TYR A 256 -11.47 13.56 -9.90
C TYR A 256 -11.87 14.78 -10.74
N CYS A 257 -12.69 14.62 -11.80
CA CYS A 257 -13.21 15.75 -12.56
C CYS A 257 -14.23 16.55 -11.75
N VAL A 258 -15.17 15.88 -11.08
CA VAL A 258 -16.18 16.54 -10.23
C VAL A 258 -15.49 17.27 -9.07
N PHE A 259 -14.49 16.67 -8.43
CA PHE A 259 -13.83 17.20 -7.24
C PHE A 259 -12.48 17.88 -7.52
N ALA A 260 -12.24 18.33 -8.76
CA ALA A 260 -10.98 18.97 -9.15
C ALA A 260 -10.65 20.19 -8.28
N ASP A 261 -11.67 20.96 -7.89
CA ASP A 261 -11.55 22.11 -7.00
C ASP A 261 -10.98 21.75 -5.62
N ILE A 262 -11.52 20.69 -4.99
CA ILE A 262 -11.02 20.19 -3.71
C ILE A 262 -9.60 19.63 -3.85
N LEU A 263 -9.31 18.86 -4.90
CA LEU A 263 -8.00 18.24 -5.10
C LEU A 263 -6.91 19.31 -5.27
N VAL A 264 -7.19 20.38 -6.03
CA VAL A 264 -6.29 21.54 -6.15
C VAL A 264 -6.15 22.28 -4.81
N LEU A 265 -7.24 22.47 -4.07
CA LEU A 265 -7.17 23.09 -2.75
C LEU A 265 -6.28 22.28 -1.79
N LEU A 266 -6.41 20.95 -1.78
CA LEU A 266 -5.62 20.06 -0.92
C LEU A 266 -4.14 20.04 -1.30
N ALA A 267 -3.80 20.21 -2.58
CA ALA A 267 -2.40 20.38 -3.03
C ALA A 267 -1.74 21.64 -2.42
N THR A 268 -2.53 22.59 -1.92
CA THR A 268 -2.03 23.80 -1.21
C THR A 268 -2.29 23.78 0.30
N SER A 269 -2.73 22.64 0.85
CA SER A 269 -3.06 22.47 2.27
C SER A 269 -1.94 22.93 3.21
N SER A 270 -2.25 23.35 4.43
CA SER A 270 -1.21 23.68 5.42
C SER A 270 -0.48 22.42 5.94
N LEU A 271 -1.10 21.25 5.81
CA LEU A 271 -0.64 19.95 6.27
C LEU A 271 0.25 19.28 5.20
N LYS A 272 1.50 18.97 5.56
CA LYS A 272 2.48 18.41 4.62
C LYS A 272 2.03 17.06 4.03
N THR A 273 1.52 16.15 4.86
CA THR A 273 1.08 14.81 4.43
C THR A 273 -0.04 14.88 3.39
N VAL A 274 -1.00 15.79 3.59
CA VAL A 274 -2.11 16.02 2.66
C VAL A 274 -1.62 16.62 1.35
N ARG A 275 -0.76 17.65 1.40
CA ARG A 275 -0.17 18.23 0.19
C ARG A 275 0.59 17.18 -0.62
N SER A 276 1.46 16.41 0.02
CA SER A 276 2.25 15.39 -0.67
C SER A 276 1.40 14.31 -1.35
N ALA A 277 0.20 14.02 -0.84
CA ALA A 277 -0.75 13.12 -1.48
C ALA A 277 -1.51 13.77 -2.65
N ALA A 278 -1.86 15.07 -2.55
CA ALA A 278 -2.68 15.77 -3.53
C ALA A 278 -1.88 16.37 -4.70
N GLU A 279 -0.65 16.86 -4.47
CA GLU A 279 0.16 17.50 -5.51
C GLU A 279 0.34 16.66 -6.79
N PRO A 280 0.66 15.34 -6.72
CA PRO A 280 0.84 14.54 -7.92
C PRO A 280 -0.49 14.32 -8.68
N VAL A 281 -1.63 14.36 -7.98
CA VAL A 281 -2.97 14.17 -8.57
C VAL A 281 -3.30 15.28 -9.56
N MET A 282 -2.71 16.47 -9.43
CA MET A 282 -2.96 17.56 -10.39
C MET A 282 -2.61 17.19 -11.84
N SER A 283 -1.66 16.26 -12.06
CA SER A 283 -1.27 15.81 -13.40
C SER A 283 -2.34 15.01 -14.15
N ILE A 284 -3.33 14.46 -13.43
CA ILE A 284 -4.44 13.69 -14.02
C ILE A 284 -5.74 14.50 -14.07
N LEU A 285 -5.75 15.73 -13.53
CA LEU A 285 -6.91 16.61 -13.59
C LEU A 285 -7.00 17.31 -14.94
N PRO A 286 -8.20 17.77 -15.37
CA PRO A 286 -8.31 18.59 -16.57
C PRO A 286 -7.49 19.89 -16.45
N ASP A 287 -6.67 20.20 -17.46
CA ASP A 287 -5.78 21.38 -17.48
C ASP A 287 -6.52 22.68 -17.15
N ASP A 288 -7.69 22.91 -17.75
CA ASP A 288 -8.52 24.10 -17.50
C ASP A 288 -9.01 24.19 -16.05
N ALA A 289 -9.31 23.05 -15.41
CA ALA A 289 -9.75 23.00 -14.02
C ALA A 289 -8.58 23.31 -13.08
N VAL A 290 -7.39 22.72 -13.34
CA VAL A 290 -6.16 23.04 -12.58
C VAL A 290 -5.86 24.52 -12.69
N LYS A 291 -5.80 25.06 -13.91
CA LYS A 291 -5.56 26.49 -14.16
C LYS A 291 -6.56 27.36 -13.41
N THR A 292 -7.86 27.07 -13.54
CA THR A 292 -8.93 27.87 -12.92
C THR A 292 -8.84 27.85 -11.40
N HIS A 293 -8.76 26.67 -10.79
CA HIS A 293 -8.80 26.53 -9.34
C HIS A 293 -7.48 26.96 -8.69
N LEU A 294 -6.33 26.68 -9.31
CA LEU A 294 -5.02 27.09 -8.79
C LEU A 294 -4.85 28.61 -8.87
N THR A 295 -5.35 29.25 -9.94
CA THR A 295 -5.43 30.72 -10.03
C THR A 295 -6.27 31.30 -8.90
N LYS A 296 -7.43 30.70 -8.62
CA LYS A 296 -8.28 31.13 -7.49
C LYS A 296 -7.52 31.03 -6.16
N VAL A 297 -6.80 29.93 -5.92
CA VAL A 297 -5.98 29.78 -4.71
C VAL A 297 -4.85 30.82 -4.67
N LEU A 298 -4.19 31.08 -5.80
CA LEU A 298 -3.11 32.07 -5.93
C LEU A 298 -3.58 33.50 -5.63
N LEU A 299 -4.83 33.86 -5.95
CA LEU A 299 -5.35 35.21 -5.75
C LEU A 299 -6.08 35.39 -4.41
N GLU A 300 -6.87 34.40 -4.01
CA GLU A 300 -7.83 34.52 -2.89
C GLU A 300 -7.40 33.73 -1.65
N GLY A 301 -6.43 32.82 -1.77
CA GLY A 301 -5.98 31.97 -0.68
C GLY A 301 -5.29 32.73 0.46
N THR A 302 -5.06 32.02 1.57
CA THR A 302 -4.19 32.51 2.64
C THR A 302 -2.76 32.75 2.11
N PRO A 303 -1.94 33.62 2.73
CA PRO A 303 -0.57 33.86 2.26
C PRO A 303 0.23 32.57 2.05
N LYS A 304 0.08 31.57 2.94
CA LYS A 304 0.73 30.27 2.80
C LYS A 304 0.22 29.50 1.58
N GLN A 305 -1.08 29.47 1.33
CA GLN A 305 -1.66 28.84 0.14
C GLN A 305 -1.21 29.54 -1.15
N ARG A 306 -1.15 30.87 -1.17
CA ARG A 306 -0.71 31.63 -2.35
C ARG A 306 0.75 31.36 -2.69
N THR A 307 1.63 31.30 -1.68
CA THR A 307 3.04 30.85 -1.85
C THR A 307 3.10 29.44 -2.45
N GLN A 308 2.34 28.48 -1.89
CA GLN A 308 2.31 27.11 -2.45
C GLN A 308 1.75 27.08 -3.87
N ALA A 309 0.71 27.85 -4.18
CA ALA A 309 0.16 27.93 -5.53
C ALA A 309 1.18 28.47 -6.54
N ALA A 310 1.95 29.49 -6.17
CA ALA A 310 3.04 30.01 -7.01
C ALA A 310 4.11 28.94 -7.29
N ASP A 311 4.51 28.17 -6.27
CA ASP A 311 5.43 27.05 -6.44
C ASP A 311 4.88 25.97 -7.37
N LEU A 312 3.58 25.66 -7.28
CA LEU A 312 2.92 24.67 -8.12
C LEU A 312 2.83 25.12 -9.59
N PHE A 313 2.54 26.40 -9.87
CA PHE A 313 2.60 26.93 -11.23
C PHE A 313 4.00 26.77 -11.85
N ALA A 314 5.05 27.12 -11.10
CA ALA A 314 6.42 26.91 -11.56
C ALA A 314 6.77 25.43 -11.76
N ARG A 315 6.27 24.53 -10.92
CA ARG A 315 6.47 23.09 -11.08
C ARG A 315 5.77 22.55 -12.35
N ILE A 316 4.56 23.02 -12.63
CA ILE A 316 3.78 22.64 -13.82
C ILE A 316 4.44 23.17 -15.10
N GLY A 317 5.11 24.32 -15.03
CA GLY A 317 5.82 24.91 -16.17
C GLY A 317 4.88 25.50 -17.24
N LYS A 318 3.62 25.76 -16.89
CA LYS A 318 2.62 26.42 -17.76
C LYS A 318 2.10 27.70 -17.09
N ASP A 319 1.41 28.53 -17.87
CA ASP A 319 0.66 29.70 -17.37
C ASP A 319 1.51 30.78 -16.66
N ARG A 320 2.71 31.04 -17.18
CA ARG A 320 3.62 32.11 -16.70
C ARG A 320 2.93 33.48 -16.60
N ASP A 321 2.03 33.77 -17.54
CA ASP A 321 1.24 35.01 -17.59
C ASP A 321 0.36 35.22 -16.35
N ILE A 322 -0.13 34.15 -15.73
CA ILE A 322 -0.93 34.21 -14.50
C ILE A 322 -0.07 34.67 -13.32
N LEU A 323 1.15 34.15 -13.20
CA LEU A 323 2.11 34.59 -12.18
C LEU A 323 2.50 36.06 -12.37
N GLU A 324 2.74 36.49 -13.61
CA GLU A 324 3.04 37.89 -13.94
C GLU A 324 1.86 38.82 -13.63
N ALA A 325 0.63 38.38 -13.87
CA ALA A 325 -0.57 39.11 -13.51
C ALA A 325 -0.75 39.20 -11.98
N ALA A 326 -0.53 38.09 -11.26
CA ALA A 326 -0.61 38.05 -9.80
C ALA A 326 0.45 38.95 -9.14
N LEU A 327 1.67 38.99 -9.69
CA LEU A 327 2.75 39.84 -9.20
C LEU A 327 2.37 41.33 -9.17
N LYS A 328 1.58 41.79 -10.14
CA LYS A 328 1.15 43.20 -10.25
C LYS A 328 0.16 43.63 -9.16
N VAL A 329 -0.59 42.68 -8.59
CA VAL A 329 -1.67 42.96 -7.64
C VAL A 329 -1.37 42.48 -6.21
N GLU A 330 -0.36 41.63 -6.03
CA GLU A 330 0.01 41.10 -4.71
C GLU A 330 0.68 42.18 -3.84
N THR A 331 0.37 42.14 -2.55
CA THR A 331 0.83 43.12 -1.55
C THR A 331 1.60 42.46 -0.40
N ASN A 332 1.44 41.16 -0.21
CA ASN A 332 2.15 40.40 0.81
C ASN A 332 3.59 40.11 0.38
N LYS A 333 4.56 40.62 1.14
CA LYS A 333 6.00 40.48 0.84
C LYS A 333 6.48 39.03 0.67
N THR A 334 5.96 38.11 1.47
CA THR A 334 6.33 36.68 1.39
C THR A 334 5.81 36.05 0.11
N VAL A 335 4.57 36.38 -0.27
CA VAL A 335 3.96 35.88 -1.51
C VAL A 335 4.64 36.50 -2.73
N LEU A 336 4.94 37.81 -2.72
CA LEU A 336 5.71 38.48 -3.77
C LEU A 336 7.03 37.74 -4.06
N LYS A 337 7.84 37.51 -3.03
CA LYS A 337 9.10 36.79 -3.17
C LYS A 337 8.90 35.36 -3.73
N SER A 338 7.81 34.70 -3.36
CA SER A 338 7.48 33.38 -3.88
C SER A 338 7.11 33.42 -5.36
N ILE A 339 6.34 34.41 -5.80
CA ILE A 339 5.97 34.59 -7.21
C ILE A 339 7.20 34.95 -8.04
N GLU A 340 8.06 35.85 -7.56
CA GLU A 340 9.34 36.19 -8.21
C GLU A 340 10.23 34.95 -8.34
N SER A 341 10.36 34.17 -7.26
CA SER A 341 11.12 32.91 -7.28
C SER A 341 10.49 31.85 -8.20
N ALA A 342 9.17 31.84 -8.38
CA ALA A 342 8.49 30.95 -9.29
C ALA A 342 8.77 31.35 -10.75
N LEU A 343 8.71 32.65 -11.06
CA LEU A 343 9.01 33.20 -12.38
C LEU A 343 10.45 32.94 -12.81
N SER A 344 11.43 33.08 -11.91
CA SER A 344 12.83 32.79 -12.26
C SER A 344 13.08 31.32 -12.63
N ARG A 345 12.27 30.38 -12.14
CA ARG A 345 12.36 28.96 -12.56
C ARG A 345 11.93 28.74 -14.01
N PHE A 346 11.02 29.57 -14.55
CA PHE A 346 10.67 29.50 -15.97
C PHE A 346 11.86 29.88 -16.85
N ASP A 347 12.62 30.90 -16.47
CA ASP A 347 13.80 31.32 -17.24
C ASP A 347 14.86 30.20 -17.31
N VAL A 348 15.07 29.46 -16.21
CA VAL A 348 15.98 28.30 -16.20
C VAL A 348 15.46 27.14 -17.05
N MET A 349 14.14 26.91 -17.06
CA MET A 349 13.49 25.88 -17.86
C MET A 349 13.61 26.18 -19.36
N ASP A 350 13.43 27.43 -19.77
CA ASP A 350 13.56 27.88 -21.16
C ASP A 350 14.99 27.57 -21.68
N CYS A 351 16.03 27.92 -20.91
CA CYS A 351 17.42 27.61 -21.26
C CYS A 351 17.71 26.11 -21.35
N ALA A 352 17.14 25.30 -20.45
CA ALA A 352 17.41 23.87 -20.45
C ALA A 352 16.68 23.11 -21.56
N SER A 353 15.56 23.65 -22.04
CA SER A 353 14.80 23.09 -23.16
C SER A 353 15.52 23.25 -24.51
N GLU A 354 16.57 24.07 -24.58
CA GLU A 354 17.43 24.25 -25.76
C GLU A 354 18.50 23.15 -25.90
N VAL A 355 18.70 22.32 -24.88
CA VAL A 355 19.66 21.20 -24.92
C VAL A 355 19.01 20.00 -25.62
N GLU A 356 19.63 19.50 -26.69
CA GLU A 356 19.14 18.33 -27.42
C GLU A 356 19.07 17.09 -26.51
N ASP A 357 18.00 16.30 -26.66
CA ASP A 357 17.86 15.03 -25.98
C ASP A 357 18.99 14.08 -26.40
N VAL A 358 19.49 13.30 -25.43
CA VAL A 358 20.58 12.36 -25.66
C VAL A 358 20.06 11.13 -26.40
N ASP A 359 20.74 10.74 -27.48
CA ASP A 359 20.44 9.50 -28.19
C ASP A 359 20.61 8.28 -27.26
N ILE A 360 19.55 7.46 -27.17
CA ILE A 360 19.56 6.23 -26.38
C ILE A 360 20.45 5.19 -27.09
N PRO A 361 21.50 4.64 -26.44
CA PRO A 361 22.34 3.61 -27.04
C PRO A 361 21.53 2.38 -27.45
N GLU A 362 21.87 1.78 -28.59
CA GLU A 362 21.27 0.53 -29.04
C GLU A 362 21.52 -0.59 -28.01
N VAL A 363 20.50 -1.41 -27.76
CA VAL A 363 20.57 -2.52 -26.81
C VAL A 363 20.87 -3.82 -27.56
N ILE A 364 21.94 -4.51 -27.15
CA ILE A 364 22.23 -5.86 -27.63
C ILE A 364 21.53 -6.84 -26.69
N PHE A 365 20.48 -7.53 -27.17
CA PHE A 365 19.75 -8.48 -26.33
C PHE A 365 20.52 -9.78 -26.12
N ILE A 366 20.35 -10.36 -24.93
CA ILE A 366 20.95 -11.64 -24.55
C ILE A 366 20.10 -12.77 -25.13
N GLU A 367 20.75 -13.77 -25.71
CA GLU A 367 20.09 -14.96 -26.23
C GLU A 367 19.76 -15.97 -25.13
N ASP A 368 18.61 -16.63 -25.26
CA ASP A 368 18.22 -17.76 -24.42
C ASP A 368 18.88 -19.04 -24.93
N THR A 369 20.16 -19.18 -24.61
CA THR A 369 20.97 -20.33 -24.99
C THR A 369 20.75 -21.48 -24.01
N PRO A 370 20.43 -22.71 -24.45
CA PRO A 370 20.21 -23.85 -23.56
C PRO A 370 21.51 -24.34 -22.92
N LEU A 371 21.41 -24.91 -21.71
CA LEU A 371 22.50 -25.66 -21.09
C LEU A 371 22.85 -26.92 -21.90
N PRO A 372 24.13 -27.33 -21.97
CA PRO A 372 24.58 -28.51 -22.69
C PRO A 372 23.94 -29.82 -22.18
N GLU A 373 23.77 -30.81 -23.07
CA GLU A 373 23.20 -32.12 -22.71
C GLU A 373 23.95 -32.82 -21.56
N GLY A 374 25.28 -32.63 -21.49
CA GLY A 374 26.13 -33.16 -20.41
C GLY A 374 25.74 -32.68 -19.00
N THR A 375 24.94 -31.62 -18.89
CA THR A 375 24.41 -31.11 -17.62
C THR A 375 23.47 -32.11 -16.93
N ALA A 376 22.82 -32.99 -17.70
CA ALA A 376 21.92 -34.00 -17.14
C ALA A 376 22.63 -34.93 -16.14
N GLU A 377 23.89 -35.31 -16.40
CA GLU A 377 24.67 -36.15 -15.47
C GLU A 377 25.00 -35.40 -14.17
N ILE A 378 25.17 -34.07 -14.23
CA ILE A 378 25.38 -33.25 -13.02
C ILE A 378 24.13 -33.30 -12.13
N LEU A 379 22.94 -33.21 -12.73
CA LEU A 379 21.66 -33.27 -12.00
C LEU A 379 21.43 -34.65 -11.38
N VAL A 380 21.73 -35.72 -12.12
CA VAL A 380 21.69 -37.09 -11.61
C VAL A 380 22.69 -37.28 -10.45
N SER A 381 23.91 -36.75 -10.59
CA SER A 381 24.91 -36.77 -9.52
C SER A 381 24.44 -36.01 -8.28
N ASN A 382 23.84 -34.83 -8.44
CA ASN A 382 23.26 -34.05 -7.34
C ASN A 382 22.19 -34.87 -6.61
N PHE A 383 21.27 -35.48 -7.35
CA PHE A 383 20.23 -36.33 -6.79
C PHE A 383 20.80 -37.52 -6.01
N ARG A 384 21.76 -38.26 -6.57
CA ARG A 384 22.43 -39.40 -5.89
C ARG A 384 23.06 -38.98 -4.57
N GLU A 385 23.79 -37.85 -4.56
CA GLU A 385 24.41 -37.33 -3.33
C GLU A 385 23.36 -36.92 -2.28
N MET A 386 22.31 -36.23 -2.69
CA MET A 386 21.24 -35.79 -1.79
C MET A 386 20.44 -36.97 -1.23
N LEU A 387 20.15 -37.98 -2.05
CA LEU A 387 19.47 -39.21 -1.64
C LEU A 387 20.30 -39.98 -0.61
N GLN A 388 21.62 -40.11 -0.86
CA GLN A 388 22.54 -40.73 0.08
C GLN A 388 22.58 -39.95 1.40
N LYS A 389 22.61 -38.61 1.36
CA LYS A 389 22.59 -37.78 2.57
C LYS A 389 21.27 -37.90 3.34
N ALA A 390 20.14 -37.95 2.65
CA ALA A 390 18.83 -38.15 3.25
C ALA A 390 18.75 -39.51 3.97
N LYS A 391 19.34 -40.57 3.36
CA LYS A 391 19.45 -41.89 3.98
C LYS A 391 20.25 -41.87 5.27
N GLU A 392 21.45 -41.27 5.26
CA GLU A 392 22.30 -41.13 6.46
C GLU A 392 21.58 -40.38 7.59
N ASN A 393 20.84 -39.32 7.25
CA ASN A 393 20.09 -38.54 8.24
C ASN A 393 18.92 -39.33 8.83
N ALA A 394 18.21 -40.11 8.01
CA ALA A 394 17.13 -40.97 8.48
C ALA A 394 17.64 -42.10 9.39
N GLU A 395 18.78 -42.71 9.06
CA GLU A 395 19.43 -43.73 9.89
C GLU A 395 19.91 -43.14 11.23
N ARG A 396 20.46 -41.93 11.21
CA ARG A 396 20.87 -41.21 12.43
C ARG A 396 19.66 -40.86 13.32
N GLU A 397 18.58 -40.34 12.75
CA GLU A 397 17.33 -40.05 13.50
C GLU A 397 16.74 -41.32 14.13
N LEU A 398 16.80 -42.46 13.43
CA LEU A 398 16.39 -43.75 13.98
C LEU A 398 17.22 -44.18 15.19
N GLU A 399 18.53 -43.93 15.16
CA GLU A 399 19.43 -44.24 16.27
C GLU A 399 19.20 -43.30 17.47
N GLU A 400 19.09 -41.99 17.24
CA GLU A 400 18.80 -40.98 18.27
C GLU A 400 17.47 -41.28 18.99
N ASN A 401 16.43 -41.67 18.24
CA ASN A 401 15.12 -42.05 18.77
C ASN A 401 15.13 -43.26 19.72
N LYS A 402 16.21 -44.06 19.77
CA LYS A 402 16.35 -45.17 20.72
C LYS A 402 16.67 -44.68 22.14
N GLN A 403 17.32 -43.52 22.26
CA GLN A 403 17.77 -42.97 23.54
C GLN A 403 16.90 -41.80 24.03
N GLU A 404 16.07 -41.22 23.16
CA GLU A 404 15.23 -40.06 23.47
C GLU A 404 13.83 -40.39 23.97
N LYS A 405 13.30 -39.53 24.87
CA LYS A 405 11.93 -39.65 25.39
C LYS A 405 10.87 -39.25 24.35
N HIS A 406 11.22 -38.34 23.43
CA HIS A 406 10.37 -37.90 22.34
C HIS A 406 10.95 -38.38 21.01
N LYS A 407 10.11 -38.95 20.15
CA LYS A 407 10.54 -39.54 18.87
C LYS A 407 10.24 -38.61 17.70
N TYR A 408 11.27 -38.26 16.97
CA TYR A 408 11.19 -37.46 15.74
C TYR A 408 11.11 -38.35 14.51
N THR A 409 10.40 -37.92 13.46
CA THR A 409 10.22 -38.71 12.22
C THR A 409 10.44 -37.87 10.95
N TRP A 410 11.05 -36.70 11.09
CA TRP A 410 11.16 -35.73 10.00
C TRP A 410 12.18 -36.17 8.96
N SER A 411 13.36 -36.66 9.37
CA SER A 411 14.39 -37.18 8.45
C SER A 411 13.94 -38.46 7.77
N GLN A 412 13.30 -39.36 8.51
CA GLN A 412 12.71 -40.58 7.93
C GLN A 412 11.64 -40.26 6.88
N ARG A 413 10.73 -39.32 7.18
CA ARG A 413 9.71 -38.87 6.22
C ARG A 413 10.36 -38.23 5.00
N HIS A 414 11.34 -37.35 5.19
CA HIS A 414 12.06 -36.71 4.09
C HIS A 414 12.72 -37.74 3.17
N TYR A 415 13.48 -38.71 3.70
CA TYR A 415 14.08 -39.78 2.90
C TYR A 415 13.02 -40.63 2.16
N ASN A 416 11.90 -40.96 2.83
CA ASN A 416 10.83 -41.74 2.23
C ASN A 416 10.10 -41.01 1.09
N GLU A 417 10.04 -39.68 1.12
CA GLU A 417 9.56 -38.87 0.00
C GLU A 417 10.63 -38.74 -1.08
N PHE A 418 11.88 -38.44 -0.71
CA PHE A 418 13.00 -38.22 -1.64
C PHE A 418 13.29 -39.46 -2.51
N LYS A 419 13.18 -40.67 -1.94
CA LYS A 419 13.41 -41.94 -2.64
C LYS A 419 12.35 -42.31 -3.69
N LYS A 420 11.24 -41.57 -3.77
CA LYS A 420 10.18 -41.82 -4.77
C LYS A 420 10.56 -41.33 -6.15
N HIS A 421 11.55 -40.45 -6.24
CA HIS A 421 12.04 -39.89 -7.49
C HIS A 421 13.11 -40.79 -8.12
N SER A 422 13.21 -40.73 -9.44
CA SER A 422 14.14 -41.50 -10.27
C SER A 422 15.24 -40.62 -10.88
N GLU A 423 16.33 -41.25 -11.30
CA GLU A 423 17.42 -40.56 -11.99
C GLU A 423 16.96 -39.98 -13.34
N ASP A 424 16.08 -40.68 -14.06
CA ASP A 424 15.51 -40.21 -15.34
C ASP A 424 14.67 -38.93 -15.15
N GLU A 425 13.86 -38.86 -14.09
CA GLU A 425 13.12 -37.65 -13.73
C GLU A 425 14.07 -36.48 -13.41
N CYS A 426 15.18 -36.75 -12.72
CA CYS A 426 16.19 -35.75 -12.39
C CYS A 426 16.96 -35.25 -13.62
N ALA A 427 17.30 -36.16 -14.55
CA ALA A 427 17.87 -35.79 -15.84
C ALA A 427 16.91 -34.92 -16.67
N GLY A 428 15.61 -35.23 -16.62
CA GLY A 428 14.54 -34.48 -17.27
C GLY A 428 14.40 -33.02 -16.79
N LEU A 429 14.97 -32.67 -15.62
CA LEU A 429 14.98 -31.28 -15.14
C LEU A 429 15.78 -30.34 -16.05
N LEU A 430 16.75 -30.86 -16.81
CA LEU A 430 17.46 -30.09 -17.82
C LEU A 430 16.49 -29.51 -18.86
N ALA A 431 15.55 -30.31 -19.35
CA ALA A 431 14.57 -29.85 -20.32
C ALA A 431 13.63 -28.79 -19.71
N LYS A 432 13.19 -28.97 -18.46
CA LYS A 432 12.39 -27.95 -17.75
C LYS A 432 13.14 -26.63 -17.62
N LEU A 433 14.42 -26.68 -17.26
CA LEU A 433 15.25 -25.48 -17.06
C LEU A 433 15.60 -24.79 -18.39
N ASN A 434 15.85 -25.55 -19.47
CA ASN A 434 16.16 -24.99 -20.78
C ASN A 434 14.93 -24.40 -21.48
N THR A 435 13.74 -24.98 -21.29
CA THR A 435 12.52 -24.56 -22.01
C THR A 435 11.63 -23.62 -21.20
N GLY A 436 11.78 -23.59 -19.88
CA GLY A 436 10.82 -22.93 -18.99
C GLY A 436 9.48 -23.65 -18.86
N VAL A 437 9.32 -24.83 -19.48
CA VAL A 437 8.06 -25.58 -19.49
C VAL A 437 7.98 -26.53 -18.29
N GLY A 438 6.87 -26.43 -17.56
CA GLY A 438 6.59 -27.26 -16.40
C GLY A 438 7.15 -26.67 -15.11
N VAL A 439 6.31 -26.69 -14.07
CA VAL A 439 6.65 -26.13 -12.75
C VAL A 439 7.86 -26.87 -12.16
N ILE A 440 8.78 -26.10 -11.59
CA ILE A 440 9.89 -26.58 -10.78
C ILE A 440 9.41 -26.64 -9.33
N THR A 441 9.24 -27.84 -8.81
CA THR A 441 8.87 -28.06 -7.40
C THR A 441 10.03 -27.71 -6.46
N ASP A 442 9.74 -27.51 -5.18
CA ASP A 442 10.79 -27.20 -4.18
C ASP A 442 11.86 -28.31 -4.09
N HIS A 443 11.47 -29.57 -4.31
CA HIS A 443 12.41 -30.69 -4.35
C HIS A 443 13.35 -30.60 -5.57
N GLU A 444 12.80 -30.37 -6.76
CA GLU A 444 13.57 -30.22 -8.00
C GLU A 444 14.48 -28.98 -7.95
N TYR A 445 13.99 -27.89 -7.37
CA TYR A 445 14.77 -26.68 -7.10
C TYR A 445 16.02 -26.99 -6.26
N ASN A 446 15.88 -27.78 -5.20
CA ASN A 446 17.02 -28.17 -4.36
C ASN A 446 18.06 -29.01 -5.13
N ILE A 447 17.62 -29.87 -6.05
CA ILE A 447 18.54 -30.64 -6.93
C ILE A 447 19.29 -29.70 -7.89
N LEU A 448 18.58 -28.75 -8.49
CA LEU A 448 19.15 -27.77 -9.43
C LEU A 448 20.18 -26.86 -8.74
N LYS A 449 19.93 -26.48 -7.48
CA LYS A 449 20.79 -25.60 -6.67
C LYS A 449 21.86 -26.32 -5.87
N HIS A 450 21.89 -27.66 -5.87
CA HIS A 450 22.82 -28.42 -5.02
C HIS A 450 24.27 -28.03 -5.31
N LYS A 451 24.95 -27.52 -4.27
CA LYS A 451 26.34 -27.01 -4.31
C LYS A 451 26.59 -25.97 -5.40
N GLU A 452 25.55 -25.29 -5.91
CA GLU A 452 25.63 -24.28 -6.98
C GLU A 452 26.34 -24.79 -8.26
N ARG A 453 26.35 -26.11 -8.51
CA ARG A 453 27.09 -26.70 -9.65
C ARG A 453 26.57 -26.19 -10.99
N ILE A 454 25.24 -26.14 -11.14
CA ILE A 454 24.57 -25.67 -12.35
C ILE A 454 24.78 -24.16 -12.53
N ASN A 455 24.59 -23.38 -11.47
CA ASN A 455 24.78 -21.92 -11.48
C ASN A 455 26.21 -21.48 -11.84
N ASN A 456 27.20 -22.36 -11.59
CA ASN A 456 28.61 -22.11 -11.89
C ASN A 456 29.04 -22.55 -13.30
N LEU A 457 28.15 -23.17 -14.10
CA LEU A 457 28.44 -23.49 -15.49
C LEU A 457 28.58 -22.20 -16.31
N PRO A 458 29.55 -22.11 -17.24
CA PRO A 458 29.70 -20.93 -18.09
C PRO A 458 28.49 -20.72 -19.01
N GLU A 459 27.80 -21.80 -19.42
CA GLU A 459 26.59 -21.78 -20.24
C GLU A 459 25.33 -21.45 -19.43
N PHE A 460 25.41 -21.35 -18.10
CA PHE A 460 24.29 -20.90 -17.30
C PHE A 460 24.07 -19.40 -17.54
N THR A 461 22.86 -19.05 -17.98
CA THR A 461 22.46 -17.72 -18.45
C THR A 461 21.45 -17.05 -17.50
N LEU A 462 21.11 -15.79 -17.79
CA LEU A 462 20.05 -15.05 -17.10
C LEU A 462 18.70 -15.78 -17.14
N PHE A 463 18.33 -16.37 -18.28
CA PHE A 463 17.05 -17.07 -18.46
C PHE A 463 16.91 -18.25 -17.50
N HIS A 464 17.95 -19.06 -17.36
CA HIS A 464 17.97 -20.15 -16.39
C HIS A 464 17.80 -19.67 -14.94
N ALA A 465 18.45 -18.55 -14.57
CA ALA A 465 18.31 -17.96 -13.25
C ALA A 465 16.89 -17.44 -12.97
N LEU A 466 16.26 -16.77 -13.96
CA LEU A 466 14.89 -16.26 -13.84
C LEU A 466 13.86 -17.40 -13.77
N ARG A 467 14.08 -18.49 -14.50
CA ARG A 467 13.30 -19.73 -14.43
C ARG A 467 13.38 -20.39 -13.06
N LEU A 468 14.56 -20.44 -12.45
CA LEU A 468 14.71 -20.88 -11.06
C LEU A 468 14.00 -19.96 -10.07
N LEU A 469 14.18 -18.64 -10.23
CA LEU A 469 13.56 -17.63 -9.36
C LEU A 469 12.03 -17.71 -9.38
N SER A 470 11.44 -17.91 -10.56
CA SER A 470 9.99 -18.06 -10.75
C SER A 470 9.47 -19.47 -10.51
N HIS A 471 10.33 -20.47 -10.30
CA HIS A 471 9.97 -21.88 -10.33
C HIS A 471 9.27 -22.30 -11.65
N ASN A 472 9.62 -21.68 -12.77
CA ASN A 472 8.91 -21.79 -14.06
C ASN A 472 7.41 -21.48 -13.97
N ARG A 473 6.97 -20.73 -12.96
CA ARG A 473 5.58 -20.31 -12.87
C ARG A 473 5.36 -19.13 -13.79
N SER A 474 4.24 -19.13 -14.50
CA SER A 474 3.76 -17.93 -15.19
C SER A 474 3.29 -16.90 -14.17
N ASP A 475 3.13 -15.67 -14.66
CA ASP A 475 2.37 -14.63 -13.98
C ASP A 475 2.99 -14.13 -12.66
N VAL A 476 4.31 -14.27 -12.51
CA VAL A 476 5.04 -13.74 -11.35
C VAL A 476 4.97 -12.21 -11.36
N ASP A 477 4.51 -11.66 -10.24
CA ASP A 477 4.25 -10.23 -10.02
C ASP A 477 5.09 -9.63 -8.89
N HIS A 478 6.08 -10.37 -8.40
CA HIS A 478 7.02 -9.92 -7.38
C HIS A 478 8.47 -10.20 -7.77
N PHE A 479 9.30 -9.16 -7.68
CA PHE A 479 10.72 -9.21 -8.02
C PHE A 479 11.50 -8.25 -7.12
N SER A 480 12.55 -8.74 -6.45
CA SER A 480 13.34 -7.94 -5.50
C SER A 480 14.84 -8.09 -5.73
N HIS A 481 15.62 -7.07 -5.34
CA HIS A 481 17.09 -7.11 -5.46
C HIS A 481 17.73 -8.27 -4.67
N TYR A 482 17.11 -8.69 -3.56
CA TYR A 482 17.59 -9.83 -2.77
C TYR A 482 17.43 -11.15 -3.55
N GLN A 483 16.29 -11.36 -4.20
CA GLN A 483 16.10 -12.54 -5.06
C GLN A 483 17.07 -12.49 -6.25
N LEU A 484 17.25 -11.32 -6.84
CA LEU A 484 18.16 -11.13 -7.97
C LEU A 484 19.61 -11.49 -7.60
N THR A 485 20.13 -10.98 -6.48
CA THR A 485 21.50 -11.26 -6.03
C THR A 485 21.71 -12.70 -5.55
N ARG A 486 20.64 -13.36 -5.08
CA ARG A 486 20.69 -14.76 -4.65
C ARG A 486 20.68 -15.73 -5.83
N GLU A 487 19.87 -15.46 -6.85
CA GLU A 487 19.67 -16.40 -7.96
C GLU A 487 20.56 -16.14 -9.17
N VAL A 488 20.88 -14.88 -9.47
CA VAL A 488 21.67 -14.53 -10.65
C VAL A 488 23.14 -14.36 -10.27
N PRO A 489 24.06 -15.15 -10.86
CA PRO A 489 25.49 -15.02 -10.62
C PRO A 489 26.01 -13.61 -10.89
N VAL A 490 26.92 -13.13 -10.04
CA VAL A 490 27.55 -11.80 -10.16
C VAL A 490 28.18 -11.57 -11.54
N ARG A 491 28.78 -12.61 -12.15
CA ARG A 491 29.38 -12.53 -13.48
C ARG A 491 28.38 -12.14 -14.58
N ILE A 492 27.12 -12.52 -14.41
CA ILE A 492 26.02 -12.15 -15.32
C ILE A 492 25.56 -10.75 -14.96
N LEU A 493 25.17 -10.52 -13.69
CA LEU A 493 24.63 -9.25 -13.20
C LEU A 493 25.52 -8.05 -13.55
N SER A 494 26.85 -8.17 -13.40
CA SER A 494 27.77 -7.07 -13.63
C SER A 494 27.80 -6.55 -15.07
N GLN A 495 27.27 -7.33 -16.02
CA GLN A 495 27.26 -6.99 -17.46
C GLN A 495 25.87 -6.59 -17.96
N LEU A 496 24.83 -6.70 -17.13
CA LEU A 496 23.46 -6.46 -17.55
C LEU A 496 23.12 -4.97 -17.62
N ASP A 497 22.40 -4.59 -18.67
CA ASP A 497 21.58 -3.38 -18.74
C ASP A 497 20.14 -3.71 -18.28
N LEU A 498 19.46 -2.76 -17.63
CA LEU A 498 18.08 -2.93 -17.16
C LEU A 498 17.09 -3.34 -18.26
N ARG A 499 17.28 -2.88 -19.50
CA ARG A 499 16.47 -3.25 -20.69
C ARG A 499 16.68 -4.70 -21.10
N GLN A 500 17.88 -5.25 -20.92
CA GLN A 500 18.13 -6.68 -21.14
C GLN A 500 17.42 -7.52 -20.08
N LEU A 501 17.43 -7.07 -18.82
CA LEU A 501 16.73 -7.74 -17.73
C LEU A 501 15.21 -7.69 -17.93
N GLU A 502 14.66 -6.55 -18.32
CA GLU A 502 13.25 -6.41 -18.73
C GLU A 502 12.87 -7.45 -19.79
N ARG A 503 13.64 -7.50 -20.88
CA ARG A 503 13.38 -8.44 -21.98
C ARG A 503 13.42 -9.89 -21.53
N ALA A 504 14.35 -10.23 -20.65
CA ALA A 504 14.46 -11.58 -20.10
C ALA A 504 13.29 -11.93 -19.17
N LEU A 505 12.79 -10.97 -18.38
CA LEU A 505 11.59 -11.15 -17.55
C LEU A 505 10.36 -11.45 -18.42
N GLU A 506 10.17 -10.73 -19.53
CA GLU A 506 9.05 -10.97 -20.46
C GLU A 506 9.08 -12.39 -21.05
N GLN A 507 10.26 -12.82 -21.52
CA GLN A 507 10.43 -14.15 -22.10
C GLN A 507 10.28 -15.27 -21.06
N CYS A 508 10.55 -14.98 -19.79
CA CYS A 508 10.30 -15.87 -18.67
C CYS A 508 8.89 -15.70 -18.05
N HIS A 509 7.96 -15.04 -18.74
CA HIS A 509 6.55 -14.91 -18.36
C HIS A 509 6.27 -14.18 -17.04
N PHE A 510 7.13 -13.25 -16.64
CA PHE A 510 6.83 -12.31 -15.56
C PHE A 510 5.82 -11.26 -16.03
N LYS A 511 4.94 -10.81 -15.13
CA LYS A 511 3.99 -9.73 -15.41
C LYS A 511 4.66 -8.36 -15.27
N HIS A 512 4.30 -7.44 -16.15
CA HIS A 512 4.70 -6.03 -16.05
C HIS A 512 6.22 -5.86 -15.87
N GLY A 513 7.02 -6.44 -16.78
CA GLY A 513 8.48 -6.45 -16.71
C GLY A 513 9.09 -5.08 -16.40
N SER A 514 8.70 -4.04 -17.14
CA SER A 514 9.14 -2.66 -16.89
C SER A 514 8.90 -2.20 -15.45
N ARG A 515 7.73 -2.46 -14.86
CA ARG A 515 7.42 -2.09 -13.48
C ARG A 515 8.28 -2.86 -12.47
N LEU A 516 8.46 -4.16 -12.67
CA LEU A 516 9.31 -4.99 -11.80
C LEU A 516 10.77 -4.53 -11.83
N ILE A 517 11.26 -4.11 -13.00
CA ILE A 517 12.58 -3.52 -13.15
C ILE A 517 12.66 -2.17 -12.46
N ALA A 518 11.69 -1.29 -12.73
CA ALA A 518 11.60 0.01 -12.09
C ALA A 518 11.64 -0.18 -10.58
N ASP A 519 10.86 -1.09 -10.00
CA ASP A 519 10.81 -1.35 -8.56
C ASP A 519 12.15 -1.67 -7.88
N LEU A 520 13.19 -2.06 -8.64
CA LEU A 520 14.54 -2.29 -8.11
C LEU A 520 15.27 -1.02 -7.66
N CYS A 521 15.04 0.12 -8.31
CA CYS A 521 15.91 1.30 -8.17
C CYS A 521 15.33 2.46 -7.34
N PRO A 522 14.13 3.01 -7.60
CA PRO A 522 13.59 4.16 -6.91
C PRO A 522 12.93 3.81 -5.57
N ARG A 523 12.58 2.55 -5.25
CA ARG A 523 11.93 2.20 -3.97
C ARG A 523 12.83 2.49 -2.75
N SER A 524 12.30 3.11 -1.69
CA SER A 524 13.08 3.60 -0.53
C SER A 524 13.91 2.53 0.23
N TYR A 525 13.50 1.27 0.22
CA TYR A 525 14.19 0.14 0.89
C TYR A 525 14.86 -0.83 -0.10
N ASN A 526 14.98 -0.41 -1.36
CA ASN A 526 15.59 -1.21 -2.39
C ASN A 526 16.98 -0.66 -2.70
N HIS A 527 17.96 -1.55 -2.76
CA HIS A 527 19.35 -1.19 -3.08
C HIS A 527 19.73 -1.66 -4.48
N GLY A 528 18.75 -1.91 -5.35
CA GLY A 528 18.98 -2.44 -6.70
C GLY A 528 19.91 -1.56 -7.54
N LEU A 529 19.92 -0.24 -7.33
CA LEU A 529 20.85 0.66 -8.02
C LEU A 529 22.32 0.29 -7.79
N SER A 530 22.66 -0.25 -6.60
CA SER A 530 24.04 -0.66 -6.28
C SER A 530 24.54 -1.89 -7.06
N LEU A 531 23.64 -2.60 -7.74
CA LEU A 531 23.97 -3.77 -8.56
C LEU A 531 24.61 -3.38 -9.90
N PHE A 532 24.37 -2.16 -10.36
CA PHE A 532 24.81 -1.64 -11.65
C PHE A 532 25.94 -0.64 -11.42
N ARG A 533 27.07 -0.84 -12.10
CA ARG A 533 28.29 -0.06 -11.87
C ARG A 533 28.45 1.08 -12.86
N GLU A 534 28.00 0.85 -14.09
CA GLU A 534 28.12 1.81 -15.18
C GLU A 534 26.81 2.56 -15.38
N PRO A 535 26.82 3.89 -15.54
CA PRO A 535 25.61 4.68 -15.79
C PRO A 535 24.76 4.14 -16.95
N ALA A 536 25.42 3.67 -18.01
CA ALA A 536 24.79 3.13 -19.21
C ALA A 536 23.95 1.86 -18.96
N GLN A 537 24.12 1.18 -17.83
CA GLN A 537 23.30 0.03 -17.46
C GLN A 537 21.90 0.44 -16.95
N VAL A 538 21.72 1.71 -16.55
CA VAL A 538 20.55 2.18 -15.80
C VAL A 538 19.78 3.27 -16.54
N TRP A 539 20.46 4.36 -16.92
CA TRP A 539 19.77 5.54 -17.46
C TRP A 539 18.96 5.27 -18.74
N PRO A 540 19.39 4.42 -19.70
CA PRO A 540 18.63 4.20 -20.93
C PRO A 540 17.23 3.64 -20.69
N PHE A 541 17.08 2.77 -19.69
CA PHE A 541 15.79 2.21 -19.29
C PHE A 541 14.84 3.30 -18.77
N PHE A 542 15.31 4.15 -17.87
CA PHE A 542 14.49 5.23 -17.32
C PHE A 542 14.20 6.33 -18.34
N MET A 543 15.01 6.46 -19.40
CA MET A 543 14.71 7.36 -20.51
C MET A 543 13.60 6.81 -21.41
N GLN A 544 13.51 5.48 -21.58
CA GLN A 544 12.39 4.82 -22.24
C GLN A 544 11.10 4.89 -21.41
N TYR A 545 11.22 4.91 -20.08
CA TYR A 545 10.10 4.92 -19.14
C TYR A 545 10.19 6.07 -18.12
N PRO A 546 10.08 7.34 -18.56
CA PRO A 546 10.29 8.51 -17.69
C PRO A 546 9.19 8.67 -16.63
N ASP A 547 8.06 7.99 -16.79
CA ASP A 547 6.95 8.07 -15.84
C ASP A 547 7.31 7.45 -14.48
N PHE A 548 8.22 6.47 -14.42
CA PHE A 548 8.69 5.93 -13.12
C PHE A 548 9.46 6.96 -12.30
N LEU A 549 10.25 7.82 -12.96
CA LEU A 549 10.89 8.96 -12.30
C LEU A 549 9.88 10.04 -11.94
N SER A 550 8.85 10.23 -12.78
CA SER A 550 7.75 11.15 -12.50
C SER A 550 6.96 10.73 -11.24
N GLU A 551 6.68 9.43 -11.07
CA GLU A 551 6.08 8.87 -9.85
C GLU A 551 6.97 9.16 -8.63
N ALA A 552 8.27 8.83 -8.73
CA ALA A 552 9.23 8.97 -7.64
C ALA A 552 9.46 10.43 -7.21
N LEU A 553 9.37 11.36 -8.15
CA LEU A 553 9.49 12.80 -7.89
C LEU A 553 8.16 13.44 -7.45
N GLY A 554 7.05 12.69 -7.45
CA GLY A 554 5.71 13.18 -7.11
C GLY A 554 5.13 14.14 -8.17
N LEU A 555 5.50 13.94 -9.44
CA LEU A 555 4.93 14.67 -10.57
C LEU A 555 3.63 14.02 -11.06
N ILE A 556 3.51 12.71 -10.91
CA ILE A 556 2.29 11.93 -11.19
C ILE A 556 1.96 11.03 -10.00
N PRO A 557 0.69 10.60 -9.82
CA PRO A 557 0.33 9.72 -8.73
C PRO A 557 1.11 8.41 -8.79
N GLN A 558 1.57 7.93 -7.63
CA GLN A 558 2.15 6.60 -7.55
C GLN A 558 1.09 5.53 -7.86
N HIS A 559 1.50 4.47 -8.55
CA HIS A 559 0.61 3.34 -8.84
C HIS A 559 0.10 2.65 -7.57
N GLU A 560 -1.09 2.03 -7.67
CA GLU A 560 -1.73 1.35 -6.54
C GLU A 560 -0.94 0.11 -6.05
N GLY A 561 -1.03 -0.16 -4.75
CA GLY A 561 -0.49 -1.39 -4.13
C GLY A 561 0.86 -1.23 -3.45
N HIS A 562 1.47 -0.05 -3.52
CA HIS A 562 2.62 0.28 -2.67
C HIS A 562 2.14 0.57 -1.25
N ARG A 563 2.62 -0.20 -0.29
CA ARG A 563 2.58 0.23 1.12
C ARG A 563 3.54 1.41 1.28
N TYR A 564 3.35 2.26 2.29
CA TYR A 564 4.18 3.46 2.51
C TYR A 564 5.71 3.18 2.49
N TYR A 565 6.14 2.00 2.96
CA TYR A 565 7.55 1.57 2.93
C TYR A 565 7.99 0.90 1.60
N GLN A 566 7.15 0.92 0.58
CA GLN A 566 7.41 0.35 -0.74
C GLN A 566 7.25 1.39 -1.87
N GLU A 567 6.97 2.64 -1.49
CA GLU A 567 6.86 3.78 -2.39
C GLU A 567 8.20 4.15 -3.05
N TYR A 568 8.10 4.88 -4.15
CA TYR A 568 9.26 5.44 -4.82
C TYR A 568 9.76 6.69 -4.09
N ASP A 569 11.09 6.79 -3.96
CA ASP A 569 11.78 7.84 -3.22
C ASP A 569 12.38 8.89 -4.16
N ALA A 570 12.12 10.17 -3.88
CA ALA A 570 12.68 11.27 -4.64
C ALA A 570 14.23 11.29 -4.63
N SER A 571 14.88 10.85 -3.55
CA SER A 571 16.34 10.79 -3.46
C SER A 571 16.91 9.75 -4.42
N ASN A 572 16.25 8.60 -4.54
CA ASN A 572 16.66 7.57 -5.50
C ASN A 572 16.42 8.04 -6.94
N ALA A 573 15.33 8.77 -7.20
CA ALA A 573 15.08 9.38 -8.51
C ALA A 573 16.18 10.39 -8.89
N VAL A 574 16.59 11.25 -7.94
CA VAL A 574 17.72 12.19 -8.12
C VAL A 574 19.02 11.42 -8.38
N ALA A 575 19.25 10.31 -7.69
CA ALA A 575 20.43 9.46 -7.92
C ALA A 575 20.42 8.81 -9.31
N ILE A 576 19.25 8.38 -9.81
CA ILE A 576 19.10 7.86 -11.17
C ILE A 576 19.33 8.96 -12.19
N LEU A 577 18.78 10.17 -11.98
CA LEU A 577 18.99 11.31 -12.87
C LEU A 577 20.46 11.75 -12.94
N ALA A 578 21.23 11.58 -11.86
CA ALA A 578 22.66 11.83 -11.86
C ALA A 578 23.47 10.87 -12.77
N LEU A 579 22.86 9.75 -13.21
CA LEU A 579 23.46 8.83 -14.17
C LEU A 579 23.20 9.24 -15.63
N TYR A 580 22.31 10.21 -15.86
CA TYR A 580 22.02 10.68 -17.21
C TYR A 580 23.19 11.51 -17.74
N PRO A 581 23.48 11.43 -19.05
CA PRO A 581 24.44 12.34 -19.68
C PRO A 581 23.95 13.79 -19.68
N THR A 582 22.64 14.01 -19.73
CA THR A 582 21.98 15.32 -19.61
C THR A 582 20.62 15.13 -18.95
N ILE A 583 20.25 16.04 -18.04
CA ILE A 583 18.99 15.96 -17.30
C ILE A 583 17.83 16.33 -18.25
N PRO A 584 16.80 15.46 -18.39
CA PRO A 584 15.64 15.79 -19.21
C PRO A 584 14.90 17.02 -18.67
N ALA A 585 14.57 17.97 -19.57
CA ALA A 585 14.01 19.28 -19.21
C ALA A 585 12.77 19.18 -18.30
N ARG A 586 11.94 18.15 -18.52
CA ARG A 586 10.72 17.90 -17.74
C ARG A 586 10.92 17.74 -16.24
N PHE A 587 12.11 17.35 -15.78
CA PHE A 587 12.40 17.13 -14.36
C PHE A 587 13.02 18.35 -13.69
N ILE A 588 13.52 19.32 -14.46
CA ILE A 588 14.28 20.46 -13.95
C ILE A 588 13.47 21.33 -12.97
N PRO A 589 12.20 21.71 -13.25
CA PRO A 589 11.42 22.50 -12.30
C PRO A 589 11.32 21.84 -10.92
N ARG A 590 11.18 20.52 -10.90
CA ARG A 590 11.08 19.74 -9.66
C ARG A 590 12.43 19.61 -8.95
N ILE A 591 13.53 19.43 -9.68
CA ILE A 591 14.87 19.40 -9.08
C ILE A 591 15.22 20.76 -8.48
N MET A 592 14.90 21.87 -9.16
CA MET A 592 15.07 23.23 -8.63
C MET A 592 14.28 23.44 -7.35
N GLU A 593 13.02 23.02 -7.32
CA GLU A 593 12.21 23.07 -6.10
C GLU A 593 12.85 22.28 -4.94
N LEU A 594 13.37 21.07 -5.20
CA LEU A 594 14.06 20.28 -4.19
C LEU A 594 15.37 20.93 -3.71
N ALA A 595 16.10 21.59 -4.62
CA ALA A 595 17.35 22.29 -4.33
C ALA A 595 17.17 23.60 -3.55
N LEU A 596 16.02 24.26 -3.70
CA LEU A 596 15.67 25.51 -3.01
C LEU A 596 14.80 25.28 -1.76
N GLY A 597 14.17 24.10 -1.64
CA GLY A 597 13.23 23.78 -0.58
C GLY A 597 13.85 23.59 0.81
N GLU A 598 13.00 23.57 1.84
CA GLU A 598 13.41 23.48 3.24
C GLU A 598 13.94 22.09 3.67
N ASN A 599 13.71 21.04 2.86
CA ASN A 599 14.10 19.67 3.18
C ASN A 599 15.59 19.41 2.92
N LYS A 600 16.38 19.40 4.00
CA LYS A 600 17.83 19.19 3.97
C LYS A 600 18.27 17.90 3.26
N THR A 601 17.48 16.83 3.32
CA THR A 601 17.85 15.50 2.79
C THR A 601 17.97 15.51 1.26
N HIS A 602 16.99 16.10 0.56
CA HIS A 602 17.01 16.16 -0.90
C HIS A 602 17.82 17.34 -1.43
N ARG A 603 17.94 18.42 -0.63
CA ARG A 603 18.56 19.67 -1.05
C ARG A 603 19.96 19.50 -1.61
N LEU A 604 20.85 18.84 -0.85
CA LEU A 604 22.26 18.72 -1.26
C LEU A 604 22.42 17.91 -2.55
N SER A 605 21.69 16.80 -2.68
CA SER A 605 21.75 15.96 -3.87
C SER A 605 21.15 16.66 -5.08
N ALA A 606 20.06 17.40 -4.91
CA ALA A 606 19.46 18.19 -5.97
C ALA A 606 20.36 19.37 -6.41
N GLN A 607 21.01 20.06 -5.47
CA GLN A 607 21.97 21.13 -5.79
C GLN A 607 23.15 20.59 -6.60
N LYS A 608 23.77 19.47 -6.17
CA LYS A 608 24.83 18.80 -6.93
C LYS A 608 24.37 18.35 -8.31
N LEU A 609 23.13 17.90 -8.44
CA LEU A 609 22.57 17.52 -9.72
C LEU A 609 22.39 18.75 -10.63
N LEU A 610 21.96 19.91 -10.10
CA LEU A 610 21.86 21.13 -10.91
C LEU A 610 23.23 21.65 -11.37
N GLU A 611 24.30 21.47 -10.57
CA GLU A 611 25.67 21.86 -10.95
C GLU A 611 26.16 21.19 -12.24
N THR A 612 25.54 20.08 -12.67
CA THR A 612 25.87 19.42 -13.94
C THR A 612 25.17 20.06 -15.14
N LEU A 613 24.20 20.97 -14.93
CA LEU A 613 23.54 21.69 -16.02
C LEU A 613 24.50 22.70 -16.66
N PRO A 614 24.57 22.77 -17.99
CA PRO A 614 25.32 23.81 -18.67
C PRO A 614 24.77 25.19 -18.27
N ASN A 615 25.68 26.15 -18.04
CA ASN A 615 25.37 27.56 -17.72
C ASN A 615 24.67 27.84 -16.37
N ILE A 616 24.80 26.97 -15.36
CA ILE A 616 24.19 27.19 -14.03
C ILE A 616 24.56 28.56 -13.40
N HIS A 617 25.76 29.07 -13.66
CA HIS A 617 26.26 30.32 -13.08
C HIS A 617 25.56 31.57 -13.62
N VAL A 618 24.93 31.50 -14.81
CA VAL A 618 24.10 32.58 -15.36
C VAL A 618 22.67 32.47 -14.83
N ASN A 619 22.21 31.24 -14.55
CA ASN A 619 20.80 30.91 -14.30
C ASN A 619 20.43 30.81 -12.80
N ALA A 620 21.40 30.64 -11.89
CA ALA A 620 21.14 30.36 -10.48
C ALA A 620 21.80 31.36 -9.49
N ALA A 621 22.55 32.36 -9.99
CA ALA A 621 23.30 33.29 -9.14
C ALA A 621 22.40 34.07 -8.16
N GLU A 622 21.22 34.54 -8.57
CA GLU A 622 20.33 35.29 -7.66
C GLU A 622 19.52 34.38 -6.72
N GLY A 623 19.20 33.15 -7.13
CA GLY A 623 18.40 32.20 -6.35
C GLY A 623 19.19 31.48 -5.26
N LEU A 624 20.40 31.00 -5.61
CA LEU A 624 21.28 30.24 -4.70
C LEU A 624 22.01 31.14 -3.70
N GLU A 625 22.35 32.39 -4.05
CA GLU A 625 22.91 33.35 -3.08
C GLU A 625 21.89 33.77 -2.01
N SER A 626 20.58 33.73 -2.34
CA SER A 626 19.51 34.13 -1.41
C SER A 626 19.19 33.08 -0.32
N GLY A 627 19.59 31.82 -0.54
CA GLY A 627 19.33 30.70 0.37
C GLY A 627 20.61 30.31 1.11
N LYS A 628 20.94 31.03 2.20
CA LYS A 628 22.05 30.76 3.14
C LYS A 628 22.75 29.40 2.89
N LEU A 629 23.78 29.42 2.05
CA LEU A 629 24.78 28.36 2.02
C LEU A 629 25.35 28.29 3.42
N SER A 630 25.19 27.16 4.09
CA SER A 630 25.98 26.86 5.29
C SER A 630 27.45 26.89 4.89
N ASP A 631 28.27 27.55 5.70
CA ASP A 631 29.67 27.93 5.43
C ASP A 631 30.62 26.81 4.96
N ASP A 632 30.21 25.54 4.95
CA ASP A 632 31.01 24.40 4.48
C ASP A 632 31.09 24.25 2.95
N SER A 633 30.16 24.82 2.17
CA SER A 633 30.17 24.73 0.69
C SER A 633 31.14 25.74 0.04
N SER A 634 31.33 26.89 0.68
CA SER A 634 32.23 27.96 0.22
C SER A 634 33.71 27.53 0.25
N ALA A 635 34.07 26.67 1.20
CA ALA A 635 35.43 26.15 1.34
C ALA A 635 35.86 25.24 0.17
N ILE A 636 34.91 24.54 -0.47
CA ILE A 636 35.20 23.64 -1.59
C ILE A 636 35.37 24.45 -2.90
N TYR A 637 34.61 25.53 -3.06
CA TYR A 637 34.69 26.41 -4.24
C TYR A 637 36.03 27.15 -4.32
N SER A 638 36.57 27.59 -3.19
CA SER A 638 37.87 28.30 -3.12
C SER A 638 39.08 27.37 -3.33
N ALA A 639 38.94 26.09 -2.99
CA ALA A 639 40.01 25.10 -3.13
C ALA A 639 40.23 24.60 -4.57
N TYR A 640 39.20 24.63 -5.42
CA TYR A 640 39.28 24.08 -6.79
C TYR A 640 39.63 25.10 -7.88
N HIS A 641 39.49 26.40 -7.63
CA HIS A 641 39.68 27.42 -8.67
C HIS A 641 40.76 28.47 -8.41
N GLY A 642 41.56 28.34 -7.36
CA GLY A 642 42.81 29.09 -7.23
C GLY A 642 42.68 30.61 -7.36
N VAL A 643 41.52 31.18 -7.00
CA VAL A 643 41.33 32.62 -6.94
C VAL A 643 41.66 33.09 -5.53
N SER A 644 42.88 33.59 -5.37
CA SER A 644 43.28 34.31 -4.16
C SER A 644 42.55 35.65 -4.13
N ILE A 645 41.58 35.79 -3.22
CA ILE A 645 40.99 37.09 -2.90
C ILE A 645 41.86 37.74 -1.83
N ARG A 646 42.46 38.88 -2.17
CA ARG A 646 43.01 39.86 -1.20
C ARG A 646 41.94 40.87 -0.83
#